data_AF-A0A194WVV0-F1
#
_entry.id   AF-A0A194WVV0-F1
#
_cell.length_a   1.000
_cell.length_b   1.000
_cell.length_c   1.000
_cell.angle_alpha   90.00
_cell.angle_beta   90.00
_cell.angle_gamma   90.00
#
_symmetry.space_group_name_H-M   'P 1'
#
loop_
_entity.id
_entity.type
_entity.pdbx_description
1 polymer ?
#
loop_
_entity_poly.entity_id
_entity_poly.type
_entity_poly.pdbx_seq_one_letter_code
_entity_poly.pdbx_strand_id
1 'polypeptide(L)'
;MLWEVGNAAFSVYVAQEPLKNERPITYESRDPNGSLLTGLKGKKLQTRAFAFWELAYIAERFEGRRKSIYEDIDRKGGSAWSQILGVCLGVISGVTLRIAEYERPPAAAPSSTASNQDFISGLPRLAPPIKDSLKKPGDLFGNAAKPTSASESALQAVGKYAKNHGQSPNSGLSPKSRKLLEKAEGVILTPAQKQMMAAQDVTGLFRDWALWVVSSEIGWPFRQEYRRRIAAVVLGSPYGDVGIIVDAIDSLTRFAVCSLTEDKFGNVQRDVKLIIQTLTTTITQLEGFKSRVGKHWTDVKSRQESPEVDTVLAALKSGLGELVTAFGDYSEDLRLSQSEMRMAREAATPAAAPRLRRPTPGPERSARVRRPSLLKKLAHPEDLIPLFPNGAYVGWSGFTGVGYPKKIPTMLADHVEKNGLEGKLKYTLFVGASSGAETENRWAALNMIERRSPHQVGKQIAKGINNGNIKFFDKHLSMFPVDLVYGFYTKDRPNKKLDVVVVEASAITEDGGIIPGASVGASPELIQMADKIIVEVNTAIPNMEGLHDITMTQLPPHRKPYLIMAPEDRIGTTCIPVDSEKIVAIIESDYQDQTVPNSPEDESSRAIARHLIEFLEHEVKHDRLPKNLLPLQSGIGNIANAVIGGLAESNFQNLKVWTEVLQDTFLDLFDSGRLDFATATSIRFSPDGFKRFYDGWEQYHNKLLLRSQQVSNSPEIIRRLGVIGMNTPVEVDIYAHANSTCVMGSRMLNGLGGSADFLRSAKYSIMHTPSTRPTKSDPHGVSCIVPMCTHIDQTEHDLDVIVTEQGLADVRGLSPKERALVIIRKCAHPEYRPILEDYFKKAEFECMRRGWGHEPHLLWNRSMKKIKTWG
;
A
#
# COMPACT_ATOMS: atom_id res chain seq x y z
N MET A 1 2.44 -27.30 -13.70
CA MET A 1 1.34 -26.42 -14.15
C MET A 1 -0.01 -27.13 -14.19
N LEU A 2 -0.28 -28.09 -15.11
CA LEU A 2 -1.57 -28.84 -15.13
C LEU A 2 -1.86 -29.61 -13.84
N TRP A 3 -0.85 -30.25 -13.24
CA TRP A 3 -0.95 -30.87 -11.92
C TRP A 3 -1.29 -29.86 -10.82
N GLU A 4 -0.65 -28.69 -10.81
CA GLU A 4 -0.90 -27.66 -9.78
C GLU A 4 -2.26 -26.98 -9.96
N VAL A 5 -2.69 -26.70 -11.19
CA VAL A 5 -4.02 -26.18 -11.49
C VAL A 5 -5.09 -27.21 -11.13
N GLY A 6 -4.87 -28.49 -11.45
CA GLY A 6 -5.76 -29.58 -11.05
C GLY A 6 -5.83 -29.76 -9.54
N ASN A 7 -4.70 -29.67 -8.84
CA ASN A 7 -4.65 -29.79 -7.39
C ASN A 7 -5.29 -28.58 -6.71
N ALA A 8 -5.09 -27.36 -7.22
CA ALA A 8 -5.74 -26.15 -6.72
C ALA A 8 -7.27 -26.19 -6.93
N ALA A 9 -7.73 -26.58 -8.11
CA ALA A 9 -9.16 -26.74 -8.40
C ALA A 9 -9.80 -27.84 -7.53
N PHE A 10 -9.10 -28.96 -7.33
CA PHE A 10 -9.55 -30.04 -6.45
C PHE A 10 -9.58 -29.60 -4.97
N SER A 11 -8.56 -28.87 -4.50
CA SER A 11 -8.54 -28.31 -3.13
C SER A 11 -9.68 -27.32 -2.90
N VAL A 12 -10.00 -26.45 -3.87
CA VAL A 12 -11.15 -25.52 -3.78
C VAL A 12 -12.49 -26.28 -3.79
N TYR A 13 -12.61 -27.35 -4.57
CA TYR A 13 -13.84 -28.15 -4.66
C TYR A 13 -14.07 -29.06 -3.45
N VAL A 14 -12.99 -29.57 -2.83
CA VAL A 14 -13.04 -30.49 -1.67
C VAL A 14 -13.09 -29.75 -0.33
N ALA A 15 -12.69 -28.48 -0.27
CA ALA A 15 -12.76 -27.64 0.94
C ALA A 15 -14.19 -27.12 1.23
N GLN A 16 -15.19 -28.00 1.21
CA GLN A 16 -16.49 -27.71 1.81
C GLN A 16 -16.48 -28.17 3.27
N GLU A 17 -17.01 -27.33 4.16
CA GLU A 17 -17.15 -27.68 5.58
C GLU A 17 -17.89 -29.03 5.72
N PRO A 18 -17.54 -29.89 6.70
CA PRO A 18 -18.14 -31.21 6.92
C PRO A 18 -19.57 -31.10 7.51
N LEU A 19 -20.40 -30.24 6.92
CA LEU A 19 -21.74 -29.93 7.35
C LEU A 19 -22.75 -30.41 6.30
N LYS A 20 -23.87 -30.94 6.78
CA LYS A 20 -25.04 -31.24 5.97
C LYS A 20 -26.23 -30.53 6.61
N ASN A 21 -26.90 -29.66 5.85
CA ASN A 21 -27.98 -28.80 6.36
C ASN A 21 -27.57 -28.00 7.62
N GLU A 22 -26.37 -27.41 7.61
CA GLU A 22 -25.80 -26.63 8.73
C GLU A 22 -25.58 -27.43 10.02
N ARG A 23 -25.58 -28.77 9.96
CA ARG A 23 -25.31 -29.67 11.09
C ARG A 23 -24.09 -30.56 10.81
N PRO A 24 -23.36 -31.03 11.84
CA PRO A 24 -22.26 -31.97 11.67
C PRO A 24 -22.70 -33.20 10.87
N ILE A 25 -21.88 -33.69 9.94
CA ILE A 25 -22.26 -34.78 9.03
C ILE A 25 -22.69 -36.06 9.77
N THR A 26 -22.14 -36.33 10.95
CA THR A 26 -22.50 -37.47 11.80
C THR A 26 -23.84 -37.30 12.53
N TYR A 27 -24.42 -36.10 12.53
CA TYR A 27 -25.68 -35.79 13.23
C TYR A 27 -26.85 -36.67 12.77
N GLU A 28 -26.91 -37.01 11.48
CA GLU A 28 -27.97 -37.86 10.92
C GLU A 28 -27.76 -39.37 11.18
N SER A 29 -26.64 -39.76 11.78
CA SER A 29 -26.38 -41.16 12.13
C SER A 29 -27.27 -41.62 13.28
N ARG A 30 -27.59 -42.92 13.30
CA ARG A 30 -28.25 -43.56 14.45
C ARG A 30 -27.40 -43.49 15.73
N ASP A 31 -26.08 -43.41 15.57
CA ASP A 31 -25.11 -43.20 16.65
C ASP A 31 -24.08 -42.14 16.22
N PRO A 32 -24.38 -40.84 16.42
CA PRO A 32 -23.52 -39.74 16.00
C PRO A 32 -22.10 -39.79 16.59
N ASN A 33 -21.98 -40.09 17.89
CA ASN A 33 -20.68 -40.21 18.56
C ASN A 33 -19.89 -41.42 18.03
N GLY A 34 -20.55 -42.56 17.79
CA GLY A 34 -19.90 -43.75 17.25
C GLY A 34 -19.41 -43.57 15.80
N SER A 35 -20.21 -42.89 14.98
CA SER A 35 -19.81 -42.55 13.60
C SER A 35 -18.61 -41.60 13.58
N LEU A 36 -18.60 -40.56 14.43
CA LEU A 36 -17.47 -39.65 14.58
C LEU A 36 -16.19 -40.39 15.02
N LEU A 37 -16.29 -41.22 16.07
CA LEU A 37 -15.16 -42.03 16.57
C LEU A 37 -14.61 -43.00 15.52
N THR A 38 -15.49 -43.59 14.70
CA THR A 38 -15.10 -44.47 13.61
C THR A 38 -14.31 -43.71 12.54
N GLY A 39 -14.73 -42.49 12.21
CA GLY A 39 -14.03 -41.59 11.31
C GLY A 39 -12.65 -41.19 11.83
N LEU A 40 -12.56 -40.77 13.10
CA LEU A 40 -11.32 -40.36 13.76
C LEU A 40 -10.27 -41.49 13.82
N LYS A 41 -10.73 -42.75 13.93
CA LYS A 41 -9.90 -43.97 13.93
C LYS A 41 -9.70 -44.57 12.53
N GLY A 42 -10.21 -43.92 11.49
CA GLY A 42 -10.16 -44.41 10.11
C GLY A 42 -8.73 -44.50 9.55
N LYS A 43 -8.46 -45.53 8.75
CA LYS A 43 -7.15 -45.71 8.07
C LYS A 43 -6.98 -44.82 6.83
N LYS A 44 -8.09 -44.39 6.20
CA LYS A 44 -8.07 -43.53 5.01
C LYS A 44 -7.87 -42.08 5.43
N LEU A 45 -6.87 -41.41 4.87
CA LEU A 45 -6.51 -40.03 5.24
C LEU A 45 -7.69 -39.07 5.09
N GLN A 46 -8.44 -39.15 3.99
CA GLN A 46 -9.56 -38.28 3.71
C GLN A 46 -10.66 -38.44 4.77
N THR A 47 -11.06 -39.68 5.06
CA THR A 47 -12.07 -39.97 6.09
C THR A 47 -11.64 -39.45 7.46
N ARG A 48 -10.36 -39.62 7.78
CA ARG A 48 -9.80 -39.16 9.06
C ARG A 48 -9.74 -37.64 9.14
N ALA A 49 -9.30 -36.96 8.07
CA ALA A 49 -9.24 -35.50 7.99
C ALA A 49 -10.63 -34.86 8.15
N PHE A 50 -11.64 -35.35 7.42
CA PHE A 50 -13.01 -34.87 7.55
C PHE A 50 -13.59 -35.09 8.96
N ALA A 51 -13.24 -36.20 9.62
CA ALA A 51 -13.70 -36.47 10.99
C ALA A 51 -13.03 -35.55 12.03
N PHE A 52 -11.76 -35.21 11.87
CA PHE A 52 -11.08 -34.22 12.73
C PHE A 52 -11.63 -32.81 12.49
N TRP A 53 -11.88 -32.46 11.23
CA TRP A 53 -12.49 -31.18 10.88
C TRP A 53 -13.91 -31.06 11.46
N GLU A 54 -14.72 -32.12 11.38
CA GLU A 54 -16.04 -32.16 12.01
C GLU A 54 -15.95 -32.03 13.54
N LEU A 55 -14.98 -32.72 14.16
CA LEU A 55 -14.74 -32.64 15.61
C LEU A 55 -14.42 -31.20 16.05
N ALA A 56 -13.58 -30.48 15.30
CA ALA A 56 -13.25 -29.10 15.58
C ALA A 56 -14.48 -28.18 15.49
N TYR A 57 -15.35 -28.40 14.49
CA TYR A 57 -16.62 -27.70 14.35
C TYR A 57 -17.59 -27.99 15.51
N ILE A 58 -17.67 -29.25 15.94
CA ILE A 58 -18.46 -29.64 17.12
C ILE A 58 -17.93 -28.91 18.35
N ALA A 59 -16.61 -28.89 18.55
CA ALA A 59 -15.96 -28.21 19.66
C ALA A 59 -16.26 -26.70 19.66
N GLU A 60 -16.29 -26.07 18.48
CA GLU A 60 -16.54 -24.63 18.36
C GLU A 60 -18.02 -24.25 18.47
N ARG A 61 -18.91 -24.85 17.65
CA ARG A 61 -20.23 -24.28 17.35
C ARG A 61 -21.42 -25.03 17.94
N PHE A 62 -21.27 -26.30 18.34
CA PHE A 62 -22.41 -27.18 18.63
C PHE A 62 -22.44 -27.66 20.09
N GLU A 63 -22.92 -26.80 21.00
CA GLU A 63 -23.06 -27.08 22.44
C GLU A 63 -23.81 -28.38 22.73
N GLY A 64 -24.95 -28.63 22.07
CA GLY A 64 -25.73 -29.86 22.27
C GLY A 64 -24.93 -31.12 21.91
N ARG A 65 -24.09 -31.05 20.88
CA ARG A 65 -23.20 -32.16 20.50
C ARG A 65 -22.05 -32.32 21.50
N ARG A 66 -21.47 -31.23 22.01
CA ARG A 66 -20.45 -31.31 23.08
C ARG A 66 -20.99 -31.98 24.34
N LYS A 67 -22.15 -31.52 24.83
CA LYS A 67 -22.84 -32.14 25.98
C LYS A 67 -23.07 -33.64 25.77
N SER A 68 -23.56 -34.04 24.59
CA SER A 68 -23.76 -35.45 24.28
C SER A 68 -22.47 -36.28 24.21
N ILE A 69 -21.30 -35.65 24.01
CA ILE A 69 -20.00 -36.33 24.07
C ILE A 69 -19.56 -36.50 25.53
N TYR A 70 -19.78 -35.50 26.39
CA TYR A 70 -19.46 -35.59 27.82
C TYR A 70 -20.34 -36.61 28.55
N GLU A 71 -21.61 -36.74 28.14
CA GLU A 71 -22.62 -37.61 28.77
C GLU A 71 -22.57 -39.08 28.28
N ASP A 72 -21.80 -39.39 27.23
CA ASP A 72 -21.68 -40.73 26.64
C ASP A 72 -20.58 -41.56 27.32
N ILE A 73 -20.94 -42.13 28.48
CA ILE A 73 -20.00 -42.78 29.42
C ILE A 73 -19.89 -44.30 29.16
N ASP A 74 -21.00 -44.98 28.92
CA ASP A 74 -21.08 -46.46 28.87
C ASP A 74 -20.82 -47.05 27.48
N ARG A 75 -19.72 -46.63 26.84
CA ARG A 75 -19.35 -47.07 25.49
C ARG A 75 -18.22 -48.11 25.51
N LYS A 76 -18.29 -49.08 24.60
CA LYS A 76 -17.26 -50.11 24.42
C LYS A 76 -15.92 -49.46 24.04
N GLY A 77 -14.91 -49.63 24.89
CA GLY A 77 -13.58 -49.02 24.73
C GLY A 77 -13.39 -47.69 25.47
N GLY A 78 -14.28 -47.33 26.40
CA GLY A 78 -14.25 -46.10 27.20
C GLY A 78 -15.29 -45.08 26.74
N SER A 79 -15.49 -44.02 27.53
CA SER A 79 -16.42 -42.93 27.19
C SER A 79 -16.08 -42.29 25.85
N ALA A 80 -17.05 -41.61 25.22
CA ALA A 80 -16.79 -40.90 23.97
C ALA A 80 -15.64 -39.89 24.14
N TRP A 81 -15.63 -39.16 25.26
CA TRP A 81 -14.53 -38.27 25.64
C TRP A 81 -13.18 -38.99 25.72
N SER A 82 -13.06 -40.10 26.46
CA SER A 82 -11.76 -40.78 26.64
C SER A 82 -11.20 -41.29 25.31
N GLN A 83 -12.08 -41.73 24.41
CA GLN A 83 -11.68 -42.17 23.07
C GLN A 83 -11.25 -41.00 22.17
N ILE A 84 -11.96 -39.86 22.21
CA ILE A 84 -11.58 -38.63 21.49
C ILE A 84 -10.23 -38.10 22.01
N LEU A 85 -10.09 -38.05 23.34
CA LEU A 85 -8.85 -37.64 24.02
C LEU A 85 -7.67 -38.49 23.54
N GLY A 86 -7.79 -39.81 23.59
CA GLY A 86 -6.72 -40.72 23.17
C GLY A 86 -6.32 -40.54 21.70
N VAL A 87 -7.29 -40.30 20.82
CA VAL A 87 -7.02 -40.07 19.39
C VAL A 87 -6.33 -38.73 19.15
N CYS A 88 -6.77 -37.65 19.78
CA CYS A 88 -6.17 -36.32 19.60
C CYS A 88 -4.78 -36.23 20.24
N LEU A 89 -4.60 -36.75 21.46
CA LEU A 89 -3.28 -36.83 22.10
C LEU A 89 -2.31 -37.71 21.33
N GLY A 90 -2.80 -38.79 20.68
CA GLY A 90 -2.00 -39.63 19.80
C GLY A 90 -1.50 -38.90 18.54
N VAL A 91 -2.31 -37.99 17.99
CA VAL A 91 -1.90 -37.12 16.87
C VAL A 91 -0.82 -36.12 17.31
N ILE A 92 -1.05 -35.43 18.43
CA ILE A 92 -0.15 -34.41 18.99
C ILE A 92 1.19 -35.04 19.41
N SER A 93 1.14 -36.11 20.20
CA SER A 93 2.35 -36.86 20.62
C SER A 93 3.01 -37.60 19.44
N GLY A 94 2.31 -37.79 18.32
CA GLY A 94 2.92 -38.27 17.09
C GLY A 94 4.00 -37.33 16.57
N VAL A 95 3.86 -36.02 16.79
CA VAL A 95 4.88 -35.02 16.42
C VAL A 95 6.17 -35.24 17.20
N THR A 96 6.06 -35.40 18.52
CA THR A 96 7.21 -35.63 19.40
C THR A 96 7.91 -36.96 19.11
N LEU A 97 7.14 -38.03 18.86
CA LEU A 97 7.68 -39.33 18.46
C LEU A 97 8.49 -39.26 17.16
N ARG A 98 7.97 -38.59 16.14
CA ARG A 98 8.68 -38.44 14.85
C ARG A 98 9.96 -37.60 14.98
N ILE A 99 9.93 -36.55 15.80
CA ILE A 99 11.14 -35.77 16.11
C ILE A 99 12.19 -36.66 16.80
N ALA A 100 11.78 -37.43 17.81
CA ALA A 100 12.68 -38.33 18.53
C ALA A 100 13.25 -39.45 17.63
N GLU A 101 12.45 -40.01 16.72
CA GLU A 101 12.90 -40.98 15.72
C GLU A 101 13.91 -40.38 14.74
N TYR A 102 13.69 -39.14 14.32
CA TYR A 102 14.61 -38.41 13.45
C TYR A 102 15.96 -38.10 14.13
N GLU A 103 15.95 -37.84 15.44
CA GLU A 103 17.16 -37.53 16.21
C GLU A 103 17.97 -38.77 16.63
N ARG A 104 17.48 -40.00 16.38
CA ARG A 104 18.26 -41.22 16.64
C ARG A 104 19.45 -41.35 15.66
N PRO A 105 20.65 -41.70 16.13
CA PRO A 105 21.76 -42.02 15.24
C PRO A 105 21.37 -43.18 14.30
N PRO A 106 21.84 -43.20 13.04
CA PRO A 106 21.62 -44.35 12.17
C PRO A 106 22.22 -45.60 12.82
N ALA A 107 21.41 -46.65 12.96
CA ALA A 107 21.90 -47.94 13.40
C ALA A 107 23.04 -48.38 12.47
N ALA A 108 24.19 -48.71 13.06
CA ALA A 108 25.32 -49.25 12.31
C ALA A 108 24.82 -50.41 11.43
N ALA A 109 25.11 -50.34 10.13
CA ALA A 109 24.86 -51.46 9.24
C ALA A 109 25.51 -52.71 9.85
N PRO A 110 24.82 -53.87 9.90
CA PRO A 110 25.39 -55.07 10.50
C PRO A 110 26.70 -55.39 9.78
N SER A 111 27.78 -55.46 10.55
CA SER A 111 29.09 -55.88 10.08
C SER A 111 28.98 -57.33 9.59
N SER A 112 28.89 -57.53 8.28
CA SER A 112 29.01 -58.85 7.68
C SER A 112 30.47 -59.29 7.81
N THR A 113 30.74 -60.07 8.85
CA THR A 113 31.91 -60.93 8.98
C THR A 113 32.03 -61.82 7.74
N ALA A 114 33.24 -61.89 7.20
CA ALA A 114 33.60 -62.81 6.14
C ALA A 114 33.40 -64.27 6.60
N SER A 115 32.52 -64.99 5.92
CA SER A 115 32.52 -66.45 5.90
C SER A 115 32.21 -66.93 4.47
N ASN A 116 33.13 -67.73 3.94
CA ASN A 116 33.00 -68.47 2.68
C ASN A 116 31.68 -69.26 2.64
N GLN A 117 30.94 -69.20 1.52
CA GLN A 117 30.60 -70.36 0.66
C GLN A 117 29.49 -70.03 -0.36
N ASP A 118 29.80 -70.45 -1.59
CA ASP A 118 28.96 -71.11 -2.60
C ASP A 118 27.86 -70.36 -3.39
N PHE A 119 28.00 -70.56 -4.70
CA PHE A 119 27.12 -70.22 -5.82
C PHE A 119 25.81 -71.04 -5.81
N ILE A 120 24.88 -70.62 -6.71
CA ILE A 120 23.65 -71.30 -7.23
C ILE A 120 22.38 -70.91 -6.44
N SER A 121 21.19 -70.58 -6.99
CA SER A 121 20.55 -70.59 -8.32
C SER A 121 19.40 -69.57 -8.35
N GLY A 122 18.94 -69.18 -9.55
CA GLY A 122 17.80 -68.28 -9.78
C GLY A 122 16.42 -68.93 -9.76
N LEU A 123 15.40 -68.06 -9.85
CA LEU A 123 13.97 -68.35 -10.12
C LEU A 123 13.36 -67.14 -10.88
N PRO A 124 12.22 -67.29 -11.62
CA PRO A 124 12.21 -67.20 -13.08
C PRO A 124 11.46 -65.99 -13.67
N ARG A 125 11.75 -65.69 -14.95
CA ARG A 125 11.03 -64.70 -15.79
C ARG A 125 9.64 -65.21 -16.17
N LEU A 126 8.61 -64.40 -15.92
CA LEU A 126 7.27 -64.58 -16.48
C LEU A 126 7.12 -63.76 -17.77
N ALA A 127 6.96 -64.51 -18.87
CA ALA A 127 6.52 -64.15 -20.23
C ALA A 127 7.53 -63.60 -21.25
N PRO A 128 7.50 -64.08 -22.53
CA PRO A 128 8.40 -63.70 -23.62
C PRO A 128 7.89 -62.49 -24.45
N PRO A 129 8.76 -61.83 -25.23
CA PRO A 129 8.37 -60.67 -26.04
C PRO A 129 7.59 -61.09 -27.29
N ILE A 130 6.42 -60.48 -27.49
CA ILE A 130 5.62 -60.65 -28.71
C ILE A 130 6.31 -59.87 -29.85
N LYS A 131 6.58 -60.59 -30.96
CA LYS A 131 7.01 -60.05 -32.25
C LYS A 131 5.80 -59.67 -33.11
N ASP A 132 6.04 -58.65 -33.93
CA ASP A 132 5.33 -58.27 -35.17
C ASP A 132 3.87 -57.84 -35.06
N SER A 133 3.65 -56.52 -34.99
CA SER A 133 3.23 -55.70 -36.14
C SER A 133 2.56 -54.41 -35.64
N LEU A 134 2.98 -53.25 -36.17
CA LEU A 134 2.14 -52.10 -36.51
C LEU A 134 3.04 -50.97 -37.06
N LYS A 135 2.97 -50.79 -38.37
CA LYS A 135 3.58 -49.69 -39.12
C LYS A 135 2.66 -48.47 -39.01
N LYS A 136 3.11 -47.37 -38.39
CA LYS A 136 2.77 -45.95 -38.70
C LYS A 136 3.57 -45.00 -37.76
N PRO A 137 3.83 -43.75 -38.18
CA PRO A 137 4.91 -42.94 -37.62
C PRO A 137 4.51 -42.28 -36.29
N GLY A 138 5.25 -42.58 -35.22
CA GLY A 138 5.02 -41.97 -33.90
C GLY A 138 5.62 -42.66 -32.66
N ASP A 139 6.68 -43.48 -32.76
CA ASP A 139 7.25 -44.17 -31.59
C ASP A 139 8.56 -43.57 -31.06
N LEU A 140 8.53 -43.28 -29.75
CA LEU A 140 9.45 -42.44 -28.96
C LEU A 140 10.80 -43.07 -28.56
N PHE A 141 11.22 -44.20 -29.14
CA PHE A 141 12.43 -44.91 -28.70
C PHE A 141 13.26 -45.47 -29.87
N GLY A 142 13.72 -44.59 -30.76
CA GLY A 142 14.76 -44.87 -31.76
C GLY A 142 16.15 -44.39 -31.33
N ASN A 143 17.20 -45.11 -31.73
CA ASN A 143 18.59 -44.76 -31.46
C ASN A 143 18.97 -43.38 -32.04
N ALA A 144 19.67 -42.57 -31.26
CA ALA A 144 20.08 -41.21 -31.63
C ALA A 144 21.09 -41.20 -32.81
N ALA A 145 20.97 -40.20 -33.67
CA ALA A 145 21.85 -39.98 -34.81
C ALA A 145 23.31 -39.67 -34.39
N LYS A 146 24.27 -39.92 -35.28
CA LYS A 146 25.71 -39.62 -35.06
C LYS A 146 25.92 -38.09 -34.99
N PRO A 147 26.76 -37.60 -34.05
CA PRO A 147 26.94 -36.17 -33.81
C PRO A 147 27.70 -35.49 -34.94
N THR A 148 27.27 -34.28 -35.30
CA THR A 148 27.85 -33.48 -36.40
C THR A 148 28.68 -32.29 -35.90
N SER A 149 28.84 -32.11 -34.58
CA SER A 149 29.68 -31.06 -33.98
C SER A 149 30.57 -31.55 -32.83
N ALA A 150 31.66 -30.81 -32.59
CA ALA A 150 32.60 -31.07 -31.48
C ALA A 150 31.93 -30.93 -30.10
N SER A 151 30.91 -30.07 -29.98
CA SER A 151 30.16 -29.86 -28.72
C SER A 151 29.25 -31.04 -28.36
N GLU A 152 28.62 -31.69 -29.35
CA GLU A 152 27.82 -32.90 -29.14
C GLU A 152 28.68 -34.12 -28.83
N SER A 153 29.88 -34.20 -29.41
CA SER A 153 30.85 -35.25 -29.08
C SER A 153 31.36 -35.11 -27.65
N ALA A 154 31.54 -33.88 -27.16
CA ALA A 154 31.90 -33.62 -25.76
C ALA A 154 30.77 -34.02 -24.79
N LEU A 155 29.50 -33.72 -25.13
CA LEU A 155 28.33 -34.15 -24.34
C LEU A 155 28.16 -35.68 -24.31
N GLN A 156 28.40 -36.38 -25.43
CA GLN A 156 28.41 -37.85 -25.45
C GLN A 156 29.59 -38.45 -24.66
N ALA A 157 30.77 -37.81 -24.69
CA ALA A 157 31.93 -38.24 -23.91
C ALA A 157 31.67 -38.10 -22.40
N VAL A 158 31.02 -37.01 -21.98
CA VAL A 158 30.58 -36.77 -20.59
C VAL A 158 29.51 -37.78 -20.17
N GLY A 159 28.56 -38.10 -21.05
CA GLY A 159 27.55 -39.14 -20.80
C GLY A 159 28.14 -40.55 -20.67
N LYS A 160 29.18 -40.88 -21.43
CA LYS A 160 29.94 -42.15 -21.28
C LYS A 160 30.78 -42.19 -20.01
N TYR A 161 31.36 -41.05 -19.60
CA TYR A 161 32.12 -40.93 -18.37
C TYR A 161 31.23 -41.17 -17.13
N ALA A 162 30.03 -40.58 -17.09
CA ALA A 162 29.05 -40.80 -16.02
C ALA A 162 28.55 -42.26 -15.93
N LYS A 163 28.47 -42.96 -17.07
CA LYS A 163 28.08 -44.39 -17.11
C LYS A 163 29.18 -45.33 -16.63
N ASN A 164 30.44 -44.97 -16.85
CA ASN A 164 31.59 -45.84 -16.55
C ASN A 164 32.21 -45.63 -15.16
N HIS A 165 31.86 -44.57 -14.43
CA HIS A 165 32.40 -44.28 -13.10
C HIS A 165 31.41 -44.52 -11.94
N GLY A 166 30.24 -45.11 -12.21
CA GLY A 166 29.29 -45.55 -11.18
C GLY A 166 29.70 -46.82 -10.42
N GLN A 167 30.87 -47.41 -10.72
CA GLN A 167 31.37 -48.62 -10.04
C GLN A 167 32.89 -48.50 -9.79
N SER A 168 33.26 -48.40 -8.51
CA SER A 168 34.60 -48.46 -7.87
C SER A 168 35.52 -47.21 -7.88
N PRO A 169 36.29 -46.94 -6.80
CA PRO A 169 36.99 -45.66 -6.58
C PRO A 169 38.50 -45.68 -6.90
N ASN A 170 39.04 -44.47 -7.10
CA ASN A 170 40.46 -44.05 -7.16
C ASN A 170 41.24 -44.19 -8.48
N SER A 171 41.37 -43.05 -9.20
CA SER A 171 42.66 -42.64 -9.77
C SER A 171 42.73 -41.10 -9.93
N GLY A 172 43.87 -40.52 -9.57
CA GLY A 172 44.09 -39.06 -9.52
C GLY A 172 44.31 -38.39 -10.88
N LEU A 173 44.05 -37.08 -10.95
CA LEU A 173 44.11 -36.28 -12.18
C LEU A 173 45.53 -35.81 -12.56
N SER A 174 45.74 -35.61 -13.87
CA SER A 174 47.01 -35.19 -14.46
C SER A 174 47.38 -33.71 -14.20
N PRO A 175 48.67 -33.32 -14.33
CA PRO A 175 49.17 -31.99 -14.00
C PRO A 175 48.59 -30.84 -14.85
N LYS A 176 48.23 -31.12 -16.12
CA LYS A 176 47.59 -30.10 -16.99
C LYS A 176 46.15 -29.80 -16.59
N SER A 177 45.48 -30.76 -15.95
CA SER A 177 44.13 -30.63 -15.42
C SER A 177 44.10 -29.79 -14.13
N ARG A 178 45.16 -29.86 -13.30
CA ARG A 178 45.34 -29.02 -12.09
C ARG A 178 45.47 -27.53 -12.42
N LYS A 179 46.24 -27.17 -13.44
CA LYS A 179 46.43 -25.77 -13.87
C LYS A 179 45.20 -25.13 -14.52
N LEU A 180 44.29 -25.95 -15.05
CA LEU A 180 43.00 -25.46 -15.58
C LEU A 180 41.97 -25.28 -14.44
N LEU A 181 42.06 -26.08 -13.37
CA LEU A 181 41.20 -26.01 -12.18
C LEU A 181 41.54 -24.79 -11.29
N GLU A 182 42.81 -24.44 -11.11
CA GLU A 182 43.22 -23.23 -10.35
C GLU A 182 42.72 -21.92 -10.98
N LYS A 183 42.37 -21.92 -12.27
CA LYS A 183 41.84 -20.76 -13.00
C LYS A 183 40.31 -20.62 -12.94
N ALA A 184 39.60 -21.61 -12.38
CA ALA A 184 38.14 -21.64 -12.30
C ALA A 184 37.59 -21.36 -10.89
N GLU A 185 38.46 -21.11 -9.90
CA GLU A 185 38.10 -21.04 -8.47
C GLU A 185 37.54 -19.68 -8.00
N GLY A 186 37.00 -18.89 -8.91
CA GLY A 186 36.42 -17.58 -8.61
C GLY A 186 35.12 -17.41 -9.37
N VAL A 187 34.00 -17.75 -8.72
CA VAL A 187 32.61 -17.33 -8.95
C VAL A 187 31.69 -18.49 -8.55
N ILE A 188 30.74 -18.19 -7.67
CA ILE A 188 29.74 -19.10 -7.07
C ILE A 188 30.28 -19.83 -5.83
N LEU A 189 30.08 -19.23 -4.65
CA LEU A 189 29.72 -19.85 -3.36
C LEU A 189 29.92 -18.83 -2.23
N THR A 190 29.01 -18.81 -1.25
CA THR A 190 29.17 -17.98 -0.04
C THR A 190 30.17 -18.60 0.94
N PRO A 191 30.91 -17.82 1.75
CA PRO A 191 31.89 -18.34 2.70
C PRO A 191 31.33 -19.41 3.67
N ALA A 192 30.06 -19.27 4.07
CA ALA A 192 29.37 -20.21 4.94
C ALA A 192 29.20 -21.61 4.32
N GLN A 193 28.95 -21.68 3.01
CA GLN A 193 28.81 -22.96 2.29
C GLN A 193 30.15 -23.68 2.13
N LYS A 194 31.26 -22.93 2.01
CA LYS A 194 32.62 -23.51 1.96
C LYS A 194 33.00 -24.21 3.27
N GLN A 195 32.61 -23.67 4.42
CA GLN A 195 32.89 -24.27 5.73
C GLN A 195 32.05 -25.52 6.02
N MET A 196 30.76 -25.53 5.66
CA MET A 196 29.88 -26.68 5.94
C MET A 196 30.23 -27.93 5.10
N MET A 197 30.77 -27.75 3.89
CA MET A 197 31.13 -28.87 3.00
C MET A 197 32.53 -29.43 3.25
N ALA A 198 33.42 -28.68 3.90
CA ALA A 198 34.71 -29.20 4.36
C ALA A 198 34.56 -30.31 5.43
N ALA A 199 33.41 -30.35 6.11
CA ALA A 199 33.07 -31.35 7.12
C ALA A 199 32.49 -32.67 6.56
N GLN A 200 32.18 -32.77 5.26
CA GLN A 200 31.47 -33.93 4.67
C GLN A 200 32.25 -34.70 3.57
N ASP A 201 33.54 -34.41 3.39
CA ASP A 201 34.50 -35.17 2.55
C ASP A 201 34.01 -35.49 1.11
N VAL A 202 33.53 -34.47 0.39
CA VAL A 202 33.04 -34.61 -1.00
C VAL A 202 34.10 -34.12 -2.01
N THR A 203 34.50 -34.99 -2.95
CA THR A 203 35.61 -34.75 -3.91
C THR A 203 35.30 -33.69 -4.98
N GLY A 204 36.31 -32.88 -5.32
CA GLY A 204 36.16 -31.56 -5.96
C GLY A 204 35.63 -31.45 -7.40
N LEU A 205 35.64 -32.50 -8.23
CA LEU A 205 35.12 -32.42 -9.61
C LEU A 205 33.65 -32.83 -9.73
N PHE A 206 33.20 -33.76 -8.89
CA PHE A 206 31.76 -34.06 -8.74
C PHE A 206 31.04 -32.90 -8.02
N ARG A 207 31.79 -32.18 -7.17
CA ARG A 207 31.36 -31.03 -6.36
C ARG A 207 30.76 -29.89 -7.20
N ASP A 208 31.45 -29.43 -8.23
CA ASP A 208 31.01 -28.24 -8.99
C ASP A 208 29.87 -28.56 -9.96
N TRP A 209 29.91 -29.74 -10.59
CA TRP A 209 28.83 -30.19 -11.47
C TRP A 209 27.54 -30.50 -10.70
N ALA A 210 27.64 -31.23 -9.58
CA ALA A 210 26.48 -31.53 -8.74
C ALA A 210 25.86 -30.26 -8.15
N LEU A 211 26.68 -29.29 -7.71
CA LEU A 211 26.19 -28.01 -7.18
C LEU A 211 25.53 -27.16 -8.27
N TRP A 212 26.08 -27.13 -9.49
CA TRP A 212 25.44 -26.45 -10.63
C TRP A 212 24.08 -27.07 -10.95
N VAL A 213 24.01 -28.40 -11.07
CA VAL A 213 22.74 -29.12 -11.32
C VAL A 213 21.76 -28.87 -10.19
N VAL A 214 22.16 -29.04 -8.93
CA VAL A 214 21.32 -28.79 -7.75
C VAL A 214 20.86 -27.33 -7.68
N SER A 215 21.68 -26.36 -8.10
CA SER A 215 21.31 -24.93 -8.14
C SER A 215 20.40 -24.53 -9.31
N SER A 216 20.28 -25.38 -10.34
CA SER A 216 19.37 -25.17 -11.47
C SER A 216 17.93 -25.62 -11.19
N GLU A 217 16.96 -25.13 -11.97
CA GLU A 217 15.55 -25.55 -11.87
C GLU A 217 15.36 -27.08 -12.04
N ILE A 218 16.23 -27.74 -12.82
CA ILE A 218 16.22 -29.20 -13.01
C ILE A 218 16.70 -29.93 -11.75
N GLY A 219 17.50 -29.29 -10.90
CA GLY A 219 17.99 -29.82 -9.63
C GLY A 219 16.96 -29.84 -8.51
N TRP A 220 15.81 -29.19 -8.68
CA TRP A 220 14.77 -29.04 -7.64
C TRP A 220 14.32 -30.35 -6.97
N PRO A 221 14.19 -31.51 -7.67
CA PRO A 221 13.85 -32.79 -7.03
C PRO A 221 14.96 -33.33 -6.12
N PHE A 222 16.21 -32.93 -6.34
CA PHE A 222 17.39 -33.39 -5.61
C PHE A 222 17.79 -32.45 -4.45
N ARG A 223 17.10 -31.31 -4.31
CA ARG A 223 17.28 -30.35 -3.21
C ARG A 223 16.58 -30.86 -1.95
N GLN A 224 17.30 -30.85 -0.83
CA GLN A 224 16.72 -31.09 0.49
C GLN A 224 16.53 -29.75 1.22
N GLU A 225 15.52 -28.99 0.81
CA GLU A 225 15.17 -27.70 1.42
C GLU A 225 14.77 -27.89 2.90
N TYR A 226 15.17 -26.95 3.77
CA TYR A 226 14.81 -26.92 5.19
C TYR A 226 13.32 -27.18 5.42
N ARG A 227 12.45 -26.45 4.68
CA ARG A 227 10.98 -26.60 4.73
C ARG A 227 10.53 -28.04 4.53
N ARG A 228 11.03 -28.75 3.51
CA ARG A 228 10.60 -30.13 3.22
C ARG A 228 11.09 -31.11 4.27
N ARG A 229 12.34 -30.94 4.73
CA ARG A 229 12.92 -31.81 5.76
C ARG A 229 12.15 -31.71 7.05
N ILE A 230 11.87 -30.49 7.50
CA ILE A 230 11.17 -30.29 8.77
C ILE A 230 9.68 -30.66 8.66
N ALA A 231 8.99 -30.31 7.57
CA ALA A 231 7.60 -30.68 7.36
C ALA A 231 7.42 -32.21 7.24
N ALA A 232 8.33 -32.93 6.57
CA ALA A 232 8.25 -34.39 6.45
C ALA A 232 8.38 -35.10 7.81
N VAL A 233 9.21 -34.57 8.71
CA VAL A 233 9.37 -35.11 10.07
C VAL A 233 8.16 -34.74 10.93
N VAL A 234 7.77 -33.46 10.94
CA VAL A 234 6.70 -32.97 11.82
C VAL A 234 5.32 -33.50 11.41
N LEU A 235 5.00 -33.54 10.12
CA LEU A 235 3.69 -33.98 9.62
C LEU A 235 3.63 -35.48 9.34
N GLY A 236 4.77 -36.13 9.09
CA GLY A 236 4.87 -37.52 8.65
C GLY A 236 4.91 -37.66 7.11
N SER A 237 5.65 -38.66 6.62
CA SER A 237 5.80 -38.96 5.19
C SER A 237 5.28 -40.37 4.88
N PRO A 238 4.65 -40.64 3.72
CA PRO A 238 4.45 -39.75 2.57
C PRO A 238 3.19 -38.87 2.61
N TYR A 239 2.37 -38.94 3.67
CA TYR A 239 1.05 -38.27 3.72
C TYR A 239 0.77 -37.56 5.06
N GLY A 240 1.53 -36.51 5.38
CA GLY A 240 1.27 -35.66 6.54
C GLY A 240 0.33 -34.50 6.22
N ASP A 241 -0.78 -34.39 6.96
CA ASP A 241 -1.80 -33.33 6.80
C ASP A 241 -1.74 -32.38 8.01
N VAL A 242 -1.57 -31.09 7.75
CA VAL A 242 -1.50 -30.04 8.79
C VAL A 242 -2.84 -29.90 9.52
N GLY A 243 -3.95 -30.02 8.79
CA GLY A 243 -5.31 -29.89 9.30
C GLY A 243 -5.59 -30.88 10.41
N ILE A 244 -5.25 -32.17 10.24
CA ILE A 244 -5.45 -33.18 11.29
C ILE A 244 -4.79 -32.81 12.62
N ILE A 245 -3.57 -32.26 12.57
CA ILE A 245 -2.83 -31.89 13.80
C ILE A 245 -3.47 -30.65 14.43
N VAL A 246 -3.77 -29.62 13.63
CA VAL A 246 -4.39 -28.37 14.10
C VAL A 246 -5.79 -28.63 14.66
N ASP A 247 -6.64 -29.34 13.92
CA ASP A 247 -7.99 -29.70 14.33
C ASP A 247 -7.99 -30.54 15.62
N ALA A 248 -7.01 -31.42 15.82
CA ALA A 248 -6.86 -32.18 17.06
C ALA A 248 -6.52 -31.27 18.26
N ILE A 249 -5.64 -30.28 18.07
CA ILE A 249 -5.25 -29.32 19.10
C ILE A 249 -6.42 -28.41 19.47
N ASP A 250 -7.08 -27.83 18.45
CA ASP A 250 -8.21 -26.92 18.61
C ASP A 250 -9.40 -27.64 19.26
N SER A 251 -9.69 -28.88 18.82
CA SER A 251 -10.73 -29.70 19.43
C SER A 251 -10.46 -29.94 20.91
N LEU A 252 -9.27 -30.46 21.28
CA LEU A 252 -8.95 -30.73 22.69
C LEU A 252 -9.03 -29.48 23.56
N THR A 253 -8.48 -28.38 23.07
CA THR A 253 -8.49 -27.10 23.79
C THR A 253 -9.92 -26.65 24.06
N ARG A 254 -10.75 -26.57 23.02
CA ARG A 254 -12.12 -26.07 23.13
C ARG A 254 -13.01 -27.00 23.95
N PHE A 255 -12.91 -28.32 23.76
CA PHE A 255 -13.63 -29.27 24.61
C PHE A 255 -13.21 -29.17 26.08
N ALA A 256 -11.93 -28.94 26.38
CA ALA A 256 -11.47 -28.71 27.74
C ALA A 256 -12.04 -27.40 28.30
N VAL A 257 -11.92 -26.27 27.60
CA VAL A 257 -12.44 -24.98 28.06
C VAL A 257 -13.96 -25.00 28.26
N CYS A 258 -14.73 -25.51 27.28
CA CYS A 258 -16.19 -25.63 27.38
C CYS A 258 -16.65 -26.59 28.49
N SER A 259 -15.82 -27.56 28.89
CA SER A 259 -16.16 -28.50 29.96
C SER A 259 -16.41 -27.83 31.31
N LEU A 260 -15.83 -26.64 31.55
CA LEU A 260 -16.04 -25.86 32.78
C LEU A 260 -17.52 -25.59 33.07
N THR A 261 -18.32 -25.43 32.01
CA THR A 261 -19.76 -25.13 32.11
C THR A 261 -20.64 -26.28 31.63
N GLU A 262 -20.12 -27.18 30.80
CA GLU A 262 -20.92 -28.16 30.05
C GLU A 262 -20.76 -29.62 30.53
N ASP A 263 -19.65 -29.97 31.21
CA ASP A 263 -19.38 -31.33 31.66
C ASP A 263 -19.93 -31.58 33.08
N LYS A 264 -21.14 -32.14 33.14
CA LYS A 264 -21.85 -32.44 34.40
C LYS A 264 -21.14 -33.45 35.31
N PHE A 265 -20.32 -34.34 34.74
CA PHE A 265 -19.72 -35.45 35.47
C PHE A 265 -18.23 -35.21 35.81
N GLY A 266 -17.65 -34.10 35.35
CA GLY A 266 -16.25 -33.75 35.58
C GLY A 266 -15.28 -34.77 34.97
N ASN A 267 -15.66 -35.41 33.87
CA ASN A 267 -14.83 -36.37 33.14
C ASN A 267 -13.62 -35.68 32.49
N VAL A 268 -13.81 -34.49 31.92
CA VAL A 268 -12.78 -33.74 31.20
C VAL A 268 -11.75 -33.14 32.15
N GLN A 269 -12.18 -32.64 33.31
CA GLN A 269 -11.31 -31.97 34.29
C GLN A 269 -10.17 -32.88 34.77
N ARG A 270 -10.41 -34.20 34.87
CA ARG A 270 -9.40 -35.20 35.26
C ARG A 270 -8.24 -35.29 34.27
N ASP A 271 -8.49 -34.96 33.00
CA ASP A 271 -7.55 -35.09 31.90
C ASP A 271 -6.87 -33.76 31.53
N VAL A 272 -7.34 -32.62 32.04
CA VAL A 272 -6.78 -31.28 31.72
C VAL A 272 -5.29 -31.22 32.02
N LYS A 273 -4.85 -31.79 33.15
CA LYS A 273 -3.42 -31.88 33.49
C LYS A 273 -2.61 -32.59 32.40
N LEU A 274 -3.12 -33.72 31.89
CA LEU A 274 -2.47 -34.48 30.82
C LEU A 274 -2.40 -33.66 29.53
N ILE A 275 -3.49 -32.98 29.14
CA ILE A 275 -3.54 -32.15 27.93
C ILE A 275 -2.49 -31.03 28.01
N ILE A 276 -2.44 -30.28 29.13
CA ILE A 276 -1.45 -29.20 29.35
C ILE A 276 -0.03 -29.73 29.25
N GLN A 277 0.28 -30.87 29.89
CA GLN A 277 1.60 -31.49 29.84
C GLN A 277 1.99 -31.93 28.42
N THR A 278 1.07 -32.54 27.67
CA THR A 278 1.32 -32.99 26.30
C THR A 278 1.57 -31.82 25.35
N LEU A 279 0.77 -30.75 25.43
CA LEU A 279 0.97 -29.55 24.61
C LEU A 279 2.30 -28.86 24.95
N THR A 280 2.59 -28.67 26.24
CA THR A 280 3.85 -28.05 26.71
C THR A 280 5.07 -28.84 26.22
N THR A 281 5.04 -30.16 26.34
CA THR A 281 6.13 -31.05 25.88
C THR A 281 6.29 -30.96 24.37
N THR A 282 5.18 -30.97 23.63
CA THR A 282 5.20 -30.90 22.16
C THR A 282 5.75 -29.57 21.66
N ILE A 283 5.36 -28.45 22.27
CA ILE A 283 5.90 -27.12 21.94
C ILE A 283 7.41 -27.09 22.16
N THR A 284 7.85 -27.49 23.36
CA THR A 284 9.27 -27.41 23.75
C THR A 284 10.15 -28.26 22.83
N GLN A 285 9.71 -29.47 22.49
CA GLN A 285 10.44 -30.35 21.59
C GLN A 285 10.42 -29.85 20.15
N LEU A 286 9.29 -29.31 19.67
CA LEU A 286 9.16 -28.77 18.32
C LEU A 286 10.02 -27.52 18.11
N GLU A 287 10.04 -26.60 19.08
CA GLU A 287 10.90 -25.41 19.05
C GLU A 287 12.38 -25.77 19.14
N GLY A 288 12.72 -26.71 20.05
CA GLY A 288 14.06 -27.27 20.14
C GLY A 288 14.50 -27.89 18.80
N PHE A 289 13.64 -28.69 18.18
CA PHE A 289 13.91 -29.31 16.88
C PHE A 289 14.11 -28.27 15.78
N LYS A 290 13.22 -27.27 15.66
CA LYS A 290 13.36 -26.15 14.69
C LYS A 290 14.73 -25.47 14.78
N SER A 291 15.24 -25.26 15.99
CA SER A 291 16.55 -24.64 16.24
C SER A 291 17.74 -25.54 15.89
N ARG A 292 17.59 -26.86 15.98
CA ARG A 292 18.65 -27.86 15.75
C ARG A 292 18.76 -28.33 14.29
N VAL A 293 17.67 -28.29 13.52
CA VAL A 293 17.67 -28.72 12.11
C VAL A 293 18.58 -27.81 11.29
N GLY A 294 19.82 -28.25 11.08
CA GLY A 294 20.84 -27.54 10.32
C GLY A 294 20.56 -27.48 8.82
N LYS A 295 21.18 -26.51 8.14
CA LYS A 295 21.07 -26.33 6.68
C LYS A 295 21.69 -27.54 5.97
N HIS A 296 20.98 -28.12 5.01
CA HIS A 296 21.55 -29.16 4.14
C HIS A 296 22.39 -28.50 3.06
N TRP A 297 23.47 -29.13 2.61
CA TRP A 297 24.35 -28.55 1.58
C TRP A 297 23.66 -28.40 0.21
N THR A 298 22.60 -29.17 -0.06
CA THR A 298 21.75 -29.02 -1.26
C THR A 298 20.63 -27.98 -1.10
N ASP A 299 20.54 -27.30 0.05
CA ASP A 299 19.60 -26.19 0.28
C ASP A 299 20.19 -24.86 -0.23
N VAL A 300 19.93 -24.60 -1.51
CA VAL A 300 20.41 -23.43 -2.24
C VAL A 300 19.82 -22.12 -1.71
N LYS A 301 18.57 -22.15 -1.22
CA LYS A 301 17.83 -20.95 -0.78
C LYS A 301 18.14 -20.60 0.68
N SER A 302 18.55 -21.58 1.50
CA SER A 302 18.95 -21.40 2.89
C SER A 302 17.92 -20.66 3.77
N ARG A 303 16.63 -20.75 3.45
CA ARG A 303 15.52 -20.15 4.21
C ARG A 303 15.10 -21.11 5.33
N GLN A 304 15.18 -20.66 6.59
CA GLN A 304 14.77 -21.45 7.76
C GLN A 304 13.30 -21.19 8.13
N GLU A 305 12.41 -21.37 7.17
CA GLU A 305 10.97 -21.13 7.34
C GLU A 305 10.17 -22.34 6.88
N SER A 306 9.12 -22.70 7.60
CA SER A 306 8.20 -23.77 7.21
C SER A 306 6.78 -23.40 7.65
N PRO A 307 5.99 -22.77 6.75
CA PRO A 307 4.64 -22.32 7.05
C PRO A 307 3.76 -23.42 7.68
N GLU A 308 3.92 -24.67 7.23
CA GLU A 308 3.16 -25.81 7.75
C GLU A 308 3.46 -26.10 9.23
N VAL A 309 4.74 -26.12 9.60
CA VAL A 309 5.20 -26.37 10.96
C VAL A 309 4.94 -25.17 11.85
N ASP A 310 5.03 -23.96 11.29
CA ASP A 310 4.71 -22.71 11.98
C ASP A 310 3.23 -22.64 12.37
N THR A 311 2.32 -23.09 11.49
CA THR A 311 0.89 -23.22 11.79
C THR A 311 0.63 -24.21 12.92
N VAL A 312 1.28 -25.39 12.90
CA VAL A 312 1.16 -26.37 14.00
C VAL A 312 1.65 -25.78 15.33
N LEU A 313 2.80 -25.12 15.32
CA LEU A 313 3.36 -24.50 16.51
C LEU A 313 2.46 -23.38 17.04
N ALA A 314 1.87 -22.57 16.16
CA ALA A 314 0.93 -21.52 16.52
C ALA A 314 -0.33 -22.09 17.18
N ALA A 315 -0.93 -23.14 16.61
CA ALA A 315 -2.09 -23.83 17.18
C ALA A 315 -1.78 -24.40 18.58
N LEU A 316 -0.63 -25.08 18.74
CA LEU A 316 -0.19 -25.62 20.03
C LEU A 316 -0.08 -24.51 21.10
N LYS A 317 0.56 -23.39 20.77
CA LYS A 317 0.77 -22.28 21.71
C LYS A 317 -0.53 -21.57 22.06
N SER A 318 -1.38 -21.30 21.07
CA SER A 318 -2.71 -20.71 21.28
C SER A 318 -3.54 -21.60 22.19
N GLY A 319 -3.62 -22.90 21.87
CA GLY A 319 -4.38 -23.86 22.65
C GLY A 319 -3.89 -23.99 24.09
N LEU A 320 -2.57 -24.08 24.29
CA LEU A 320 -1.99 -24.10 25.63
C LEU A 320 -2.26 -22.79 26.40
N GLY A 321 -2.20 -21.64 25.73
CA GLY A 321 -2.51 -20.34 26.32
C GLY A 321 -3.95 -20.23 26.80
N GLU A 322 -4.90 -20.70 26.00
CA GLU A 322 -6.32 -20.78 26.37
C GLU A 322 -6.55 -21.68 27.58
N LEU A 323 -5.95 -22.88 27.60
CA LEU A 323 -6.04 -23.80 28.74
C LEU A 323 -5.46 -23.21 30.03
N VAL A 324 -4.27 -22.63 29.95
CA VAL A 324 -3.59 -22.02 31.11
C VAL A 324 -4.37 -20.82 31.64
N THR A 325 -5.06 -20.09 30.75
CA THR A 325 -5.94 -18.98 31.15
C THR A 325 -7.22 -19.48 31.80
N ALA A 326 -7.89 -20.46 31.19
CA ALA A 326 -9.17 -20.99 31.67
C ALA A 326 -9.03 -21.78 32.98
N PHE A 327 -7.94 -22.54 33.14
CA PHE A 327 -7.71 -23.42 34.29
C PHE A 327 -6.66 -22.90 35.27
N GLY A 328 -6.14 -21.69 35.04
CA GLY A 328 -5.05 -21.11 35.84
C GLY A 328 -5.38 -20.98 37.32
N ASP A 329 -6.59 -20.52 37.63
CA ASP A 329 -7.07 -20.34 39.01
C ASP A 329 -7.39 -21.67 39.71
N TYR A 330 -7.56 -22.75 38.93
CA TYR A 330 -7.87 -24.10 39.41
C TYR A 330 -6.63 -25.01 39.44
N SER A 331 -5.42 -24.46 39.31
CA SER A 331 -4.21 -25.26 39.16
C SER A 331 -3.92 -26.20 40.35
N GLU A 332 -4.29 -25.78 41.57
CA GLU A 332 -4.12 -26.59 42.78
C GLU A 332 -5.06 -27.80 42.77
N ASP A 333 -6.33 -27.60 42.40
CA ASP A 333 -7.34 -28.66 42.30
C ASP A 333 -7.02 -29.69 41.21
N LEU A 334 -6.39 -29.23 40.12
CA LEU A 334 -5.90 -30.08 39.02
C LEU A 334 -4.57 -30.77 39.32
N ARG A 335 -4.00 -30.57 40.52
CA ARG A 335 -2.69 -31.09 40.95
C ARG A 335 -1.55 -30.68 40.01
N LEU A 336 -1.62 -29.48 39.43
CA LEU A 336 -0.55 -28.89 38.64
C LEU A 336 0.39 -28.12 39.58
N SER A 337 1.67 -28.48 39.60
CA SER A 337 2.67 -27.74 40.40
C SER A 337 2.91 -26.34 39.84
N GLN A 338 3.35 -25.40 40.68
CA GLN A 338 3.71 -24.06 40.21
C GLN A 338 4.80 -24.07 39.13
N SER A 339 5.72 -25.06 39.17
CA SER A 339 6.74 -25.22 38.13
C SER A 339 6.12 -25.66 36.79
N GLU A 340 5.16 -26.59 36.81
CA GLU A 340 4.45 -27.02 35.60
C GLU A 340 3.64 -25.88 34.99
N MET A 341 2.94 -25.09 35.82
CA MET A 341 2.21 -23.91 35.36
C MET A 341 3.12 -22.83 34.80
N ARG A 342 4.31 -22.63 35.39
CA ARG A 342 5.31 -21.70 34.86
C ARG A 342 5.81 -22.16 33.49
N MET A 343 6.20 -23.43 33.34
CA MET A 343 6.64 -23.99 32.06
C MET A 343 5.54 -23.92 30.99
N ALA A 344 4.28 -24.19 31.38
CA ALA A 344 3.15 -24.07 30.46
C ALA A 344 2.92 -22.62 30.00
N ARG A 345 3.03 -21.63 30.90
CA ARG A 345 2.95 -20.19 30.56
C ARG A 345 4.10 -19.75 29.65
N GLU A 346 5.32 -20.20 29.93
CA GLU A 346 6.50 -19.92 29.11
C GLU A 346 6.35 -20.53 27.71
N ALA A 347 5.93 -21.79 27.61
CA ALA A 347 5.70 -22.46 26.33
C ALA A 347 4.52 -21.87 25.53
N ALA A 348 3.44 -21.47 26.20
CA ALA A 348 2.26 -20.82 25.60
C ALA A 348 2.56 -19.42 25.07
N THR A 349 3.63 -18.78 25.56
CA THR A 349 4.02 -17.45 25.07
C THR A 349 4.39 -17.58 23.60
N PRO A 350 3.68 -16.90 22.67
CA PRO A 350 4.01 -16.94 21.25
C PRO A 350 5.48 -16.58 21.07
N ALA A 351 6.20 -17.30 20.20
CA ALA A 351 7.44 -16.76 19.68
C ALA A 351 7.04 -15.42 19.07
N ALA A 352 7.57 -14.33 19.60
CA ALA A 352 7.18 -12.99 19.19
C ALA A 352 7.07 -12.95 17.66
N ALA A 353 5.85 -12.74 17.13
CA ALA A 353 5.72 -12.10 15.82
C ALA A 353 6.74 -10.98 15.85
N PRO A 354 7.64 -10.89 14.85
CA PRO A 354 8.91 -10.15 14.96
C PRO A 354 8.60 -8.91 15.74
N ARG A 355 9.07 -8.87 17.00
CA ARG A 355 8.76 -7.75 17.88
C ARG A 355 9.30 -6.59 17.09
N LEU A 356 8.41 -5.80 16.50
CA LEU A 356 8.73 -4.47 16.03
C LEU A 356 9.56 -3.94 17.16
N ARG A 357 10.85 -3.63 16.92
CA ARG A 357 11.64 -3.02 17.99
C ARG A 357 10.78 -1.81 18.39
N ARG A 358 10.18 -1.83 19.59
CA ARG A 358 9.24 -0.76 19.93
C ARG A 358 10.11 0.39 20.39
N PRO A 359 10.11 1.54 19.70
CA PRO A 359 10.85 2.68 20.20
C PRO A 359 10.32 3.01 21.59
N THR A 360 11.21 3.25 22.54
CA THR A 360 10.80 3.80 23.84
C THR A 360 10.19 5.18 23.56
N PRO A 361 8.99 5.50 24.08
CA PRO A 361 8.41 6.81 23.87
C PRO A 361 9.31 7.87 24.53
N GLY A 362 9.78 8.85 23.74
CA GLY A 362 10.42 10.04 24.28
C GLY A 362 9.40 10.94 25.02
N PRO A 363 9.83 11.79 25.96
CA PRO A 363 8.93 12.64 26.76
C PRO A 363 8.07 13.58 25.91
N GLU A 364 8.63 14.19 24.87
CA GLU A 364 7.88 15.05 23.94
C GLU A 364 6.82 14.27 23.15
N ARG A 365 7.11 13.02 22.77
CA ARG A 365 6.18 12.16 22.03
C ARG A 365 5.01 11.71 22.90
N SER A 366 5.28 11.37 24.16
CA SER A 366 4.23 11.06 25.14
C SER A 366 3.29 12.24 25.37
N ALA A 367 3.76 13.48 25.21
CA ALA A 367 2.91 14.67 25.25
C ALA A 367 2.07 14.84 23.98
N ARG A 368 2.53 14.39 22.80
CA ARG A 368 1.77 14.47 21.53
C ARG A 368 0.77 13.33 21.34
N VAL A 369 0.99 12.15 21.91
CA VAL A 369 0.05 11.01 21.82
C VAL A 369 -0.69 10.85 23.14
N ARG A 370 -1.81 11.56 23.28
CA ARG A 370 -2.50 11.70 24.58
C ARG A 370 -3.43 10.54 24.93
N ARG A 371 -3.69 9.62 23.99
CA ARG A 371 -4.40 8.36 24.25
C ARG A 371 -3.42 7.23 24.63
N PRO A 372 -3.37 6.76 25.90
CA PRO A 372 -2.34 5.82 26.35
C PRO A 372 -2.36 4.47 25.64
N SER A 373 -3.54 4.00 25.19
CA SER A 373 -3.66 2.73 24.45
C SER A 373 -2.91 2.75 23.12
N LEU A 374 -2.79 3.92 22.49
CA LEU A 374 -2.15 4.11 21.19
C LEU A 374 -0.61 4.11 21.28
N LEU A 375 -0.02 4.44 22.43
CA LEU A 375 1.42 4.30 22.66
C LEU A 375 1.92 2.85 22.49
N LYS A 376 1.05 1.86 22.66
CA LYS A 376 1.36 0.44 22.42
C LYS A 376 1.52 0.11 20.93
N LYS A 377 1.07 0.99 20.03
CA LYS A 377 1.11 0.86 18.57
C LYS A 377 2.32 1.58 17.95
N LEU A 378 3.27 2.06 18.76
CA LEU A 378 4.55 2.58 18.26
C LEU A 378 5.32 1.50 17.51
N ALA A 379 5.81 1.84 16.32
CA ALA A 379 6.54 0.94 15.44
C ALA A 379 7.78 1.61 14.84
N HIS A 380 8.74 0.82 14.34
CA HIS A 380 9.71 1.34 13.37
C HIS A 380 9.13 1.28 11.96
N PRO A 381 9.43 2.25 11.08
CA PRO A 381 8.97 2.26 9.70
C PRO A 381 9.25 0.96 8.94
N GLU A 382 10.47 0.42 9.07
CA GLU A 382 10.94 -0.79 8.37
C GLU A 382 10.03 -2.00 8.61
N ASP A 383 9.45 -2.10 9.80
CA ASP A 383 8.63 -3.23 10.15
C ASP A 383 7.23 -3.19 9.50
N LEU A 384 6.85 -2.05 8.90
CA LEU A 384 5.55 -1.84 8.27
C LEU A 384 5.54 -2.19 6.77
N ILE A 385 6.68 -2.56 6.19
CA ILE A 385 6.80 -2.99 4.78
C ILE A 385 5.72 -4.01 4.38
N PRO A 386 5.40 -5.06 5.17
CA PRO A 386 4.37 -6.04 4.81
C PRO A 386 2.96 -5.46 4.64
N LEU A 387 2.69 -4.25 5.16
CA LEU A 387 1.42 -3.56 4.98
C LEU A 387 1.27 -2.95 3.58
N PHE A 388 2.34 -2.86 2.80
CA PHE A 388 2.37 -2.25 1.47
C PHE A 388 2.66 -3.27 0.36
N PRO A 389 1.80 -4.28 0.14
CA PRO A 389 1.98 -5.23 -0.95
C PRO A 389 1.89 -4.53 -2.31
N ASN A 390 2.51 -5.13 -3.33
CA ASN A 390 2.43 -4.63 -4.69
C ASN A 390 0.97 -4.49 -5.16
N GLY A 391 0.65 -3.36 -5.79
CA GLY A 391 -0.70 -3.04 -6.26
C GLY A 391 -1.63 -2.44 -5.20
N ALA A 392 -1.14 -2.17 -3.98
CA ALA A 392 -1.95 -1.57 -2.94
C ALA A 392 -2.44 -0.15 -3.30
N TYR A 393 -3.62 0.18 -2.79
CA TYR A 393 -4.24 1.50 -2.83
C TYR A 393 -3.82 2.24 -1.56
N VAL A 394 -2.98 3.25 -1.73
CA VAL A 394 -2.34 3.99 -0.65
C VAL A 394 -2.86 5.43 -0.63
N GLY A 395 -3.30 5.89 0.53
CA GLY A 395 -3.67 7.30 0.75
C GLY A 395 -2.61 8.03 1.56
N TRP A 396 -2.26 9.26 1.19
CA TRP A 396 -1.41 10.16 1.98
C TRP A 396 -2.16 11.43 2.37
N SER A 397 -1.97 11.88 3.61
CA SER A 397 -2.18 13.31 3.89
C SER A 397 -1.21 14.13 3.04
N GLY A 398 -1.51 15.42 2.87
CA GLY A 398 -0.62 16.32 2.14
C GLY A 398 -1.35 17.19 1.14
N PHE A 399 -0.94 18.45 1.14
CA PHE A 399 -1.48 19.45 0.24
C PHE A 399 -0.42 20.51 -0.05
N THR A 400 -0.05 20.66 -1.31
CA THR A 400 0.93 21.64 -1.80
C THR A 400 2.33 21.52 -1.18
N GLY A 401 2.75 20.28 -0.90
CA GLY A 401 4.04 19.99 -0.29
C GLY A 401 4.11 20.34 1.20
N VAL A 402 2.98 20.26 1.91
CA VAL A 402 2.86 20.50 3.36
C VAL A 402 1.93 19.46 3.98
N GLY A 403 2.22 18.99 5.19
CA GLY A 403 1.33 18.09 5.93
C GLY A 403 1.28 16.65 5.39
N TYR A 404 2.28 16.26 4.61
CA TYR A 404 2.41 14.93 4.01
C TYR A 404 3.31 14.02 4.88
N PRO A 405 3.10 12.69 4.88
CA PRO A 405 3.97 11.77 5.58
C PRO A 405 5.36 11.74 4.94
N LYS A 406 6.41 11.62 5.76
CA LYS A 406 7.81 11.77 5.34
C LYS A 406 8.59 10.49 5.54
N LYS A 407 8.46 9.84 6.71
CA LYS A 407 9.27 8.67 7.06
C LYS A 407 8.84 7.41 6.32
N ILE A 408 7.55 7.12 6.23
CA ILE A 408 7.04 5.93 5.55
C ILE A 408 7.30 5.98 4.04
N PRO A 409 6.98 7.09 3.33
CA PRO A 409 7.33 7.18 1.92
C PRO A 409 8.83 7.06 1.66
N THR A 410 9.66 7.69 2.49
CA THR A 410 11.12 7.60 2.37
C THR A 410 11.61 6.17 2.59
N MET A 411 11.14 5.51 3.65
CA MET A 411 11.49 4.12 3.97
C MET A 411 11.10 3.15 2.85
N LEU A 412 9.91 3.30 2.26
CA LEU A 412 9.49 2.46 1.14
C LEU A 412 10.36 2.66 -0.10
N ALA A 413 10.80 3.90 -0.38
CA ALA A 413 11.74 4.19 -1.46
C ALA A 413 13.11 3.54 -1.19
N ASP A 414 13.64 3.67 0.04
CA ASP A 414 14.89 3.04 0.45
C ASP A 414 14.81 1.50 0.32
N HIS A 415 13.67 0.91 0.70
CA HIS A 415 13.43 -0.53 0.55
C HIS A 415 13.47 -0.96 -0.92
N VAL A 416 12.86 -0.19 -1.81
CA VAL A 416 12.84 -0.48 -3.25
C VAL A 416 14.26 -0.45 -3.84
N GLU A 417 15.02 0.60 -3.55
CA GLU A 417 16.40 0.76 -4.05
C GLU A 417 17.32 -0.33 -3.51
N LYS A 418 17.27 -0.60 -2.19
CA LYS A 418 18.15 -1.59 -1.54
C LYS A 418 17.92 -3.01 -2.06
N ASN A 419 16.71 -3.32 -2.54
CA ASN A 419 16.32 -4.66 -2.97
C ASN A 419 16.14 -4.79 -4.49
N GLY A 420 16.45 -3.74 -5.28
CA GLY A 420 16.31 -3.77 -6.74
C GLY A 420 14.87 -4.03 -7.21
N LEU A 421 13.90 -3.36 -6.58
CA LEU A 421 12.46 -3.52 -6.82
C LEU A 421 11.85 -2.42 -7.70
N GLU A 422 12.67 -1.61 -8.36
CA GLU A 422 12.24 -0.48 -9.18
C GLU A 422 11.28 -0.97 -10.29
N GLY A 423 10.12 -0.34 -10.38
CA GLY A 423 9.05 -0.75 -11.30
C GLY A 423 8.38 -2.10 -10.98
N LYS A 424 8.84 -2.85 -9.98
CA LYS A 424 8.23 -4.13 -9.53
C LYS A 424 7.25 -3.93 -8.38
N LEU A 425 7.50 -2.92 -7.55
CA LEU A 425 6.65 -2.53 -6.43
C LEU A 425 5.95 -1.22 -6.76
N LYS A 426 4.69 -1.30 -7.17
CA LYS A 426 3.89 -0.17 -7.63
C LYS A 426 2.60 0.01 -6.84
N TYR A 427 2.17 1.25 -6.69
CA TYR A 427 1.01 1.63 -5.89
C TYR A 427 0.04 2.53 -6.66
N THR A 428 -1.24 2.45 -6.31
CA THR A 428 -2.22 3.48 -6.65
C THR A 428 -2.25 4.50 -5.52
N LEU A 429 -1.86 5.74 -5.81
CA LEU A 429 -1.61 6.78 -4.82
C LEU A 429 -2.69 7.88 -4.85
N PHE A 430 -3.33 8.10 -3.70
CA PHE A 430 -4.30 9.15 -3.45
C PHE A 430 -3.71 10.17 -2.47
N VAL A 431 -3.67 11.43 -2.86
CA VAL A 431 -3.17 12.55 -2.04
C VAL A 431 -4.16 13.69 -2.18
N GLY A 432 -4.26 14.61 -1.21
CA GLY A 432 -5.17 15.75 -1.34
C GLY A 432 -4.88 16.62 -2.57
N ALA A 433 -3.64 17.08 -2.69
CA ALA A 433 -3.09 17.71 -3.89
C ALA A 433 -1.66 17.19 -4.14
N SER A 434 -0.65 18.07 -4.23
CA SER A 434 0.76 17.66 -4.33
C SER A 434 1.41 17.38 -2.98
N SER A 435 2.39 16.48 -2.97
CA SER A 435 3.21 16.11 -1.80
C SER A 435 4.63 16.69 -1.90
N GLY A 436 5.50 16.38 -0.93
CA GLY A 436 6.91 16.76 -0.92
C GLY A 436 7.71 16.15 -2.09
N ALA A 437 8.66 16.92 -2.62
CA ALA A 437 9.47 16.50 -3.76
C ALA A 437 10.43 15.36 -3.38
N GLU A 438 10.91 15.31 -2.15
CA GLU A 438 11.79 14.27 -1.63
C GLU A 438 11.10 12.91 -1.47
N THR A 439 9.77 12.89 -1.40
CA THR A 439 8.97 11.65 -1.27
C THR A 439 8.34 11.26 -2.60
N GLU A 440 7.35 12.01 -3.09
CA GLU A 440 6.54 11.67 -4.26
C GLU A 440 7.34 11.66 -5.56
N ASN A 441 8.21 12.66 -5.75
CA ASN A 441 9.04 12.73 -6.95
C ASN A 441 10.09 11.61 -6.98
N ARG A 442 10.57 11.18 -5.81
CA ARG A 442 11.45 10.01 -5.66
C ARG A 442 10.72 8.71 -5.98
N TRP A 443 9.50 8.53 -5.48
CA TRP A 443 8.64 7.40 -5.86
C TRP A 443 8.41 7.32 -7.37
N ALA A 444 8.17 8.45 -8.02
CA ALA A 444 8.05 8.51 -9.47
C ALA A 444 9.37 8.14 -10.18
N ALA A 445 10.52 8.59 -9.69
CA ALA A 445 11.83 8.25 -10.25
C ALA A 445 12.13 6.74 -10.18
N LEU A 446 11.68 6.09 -9.10
CA LEU A 446 11.80 4.65 -8.88
C LEU A 446 10.68 3.83 -9.55
N ASN A 447 9.80 4.50 -10.32
CA ASN A 447 8.66 3.89 -11.00
C ASN A 447 7.74 3.12 -10.02
N MET A 448 7.52 3.66 -8.82
CA MET A 448 6.68 3.07 -7.76
C MET A 448 5.21 3.48 -7.86
N ILE A 449 4.85 4.39 -8.77
CA ILE A 449 3.49 4.91 -8.89
C ILE A 449 2.85 4.32 -10.15
N GLU A 450 1.81 3.49 -9.99
CA GLU A 450 1.01 2.98 -11.10
C GLU A 450 -0.06 4.00 -11.52
N ARG A 451 -0.74 4.58 -10.53
CA ARG A 451 -1.79 5.59 -10.73
C ARG A 451 -1.68 6.69 -9.68
N ARG A 452 -1.94 7.93 -10.09
CA ARG A 452 -1.92 9.10 -9.21
C ARG A 452 -3.12 10.01 -9.43
N SER A 453 -3.61 10.61 -8.35
CA SER A 453 -4.70 11.59 -8.34
C SER A 453 -4.70 12.46 -7.08
N PRO A 454 -5.25 13.69 -7.11
CA PRO A 454 -5.82 14.40 -8.26
C PRO A 454 -4.91 15.53 -8.81
N HIS A 455 -3.83 15.86 -8.13
CA HIS A 455 -2.94 16.96 -8.52
C HIS A 455 -1.51 16.62 -8.10
N GLN A 456 -0.51 16.98 -8.89
CA GLN A 456 0.89 16.70 -8.58
C GLN A 456 1.80 17.88 -8.91
N VAL A 457 2.96 17.95 -8.27
CA VAL A 457 4.02 18.88 -8.62
C VAL A 457 5.35 18.15 -8.48
N GLY A 458 6.10 18.02 -9.57
CA GLY A 458 7.45 17.47 -9.52
C GLY A 458 7.96 17.04 -10.88
N LYS A 459 9.28 17.17 -11.11
CA LYS A 459 9.88 16.92 -12.42
C LYS A 459 9.77 15.46 -12.89
N GLN A 460 10.01 14.51 -11.99
CA GLN A 460 10.00 13.08 -12.30
C GLN A 460 8.58 12.54 -12.39
N ILE A 461 7.68 13.00 -11.51
CA ILE A 461 6.26 12.62 -11.59
C ILE A 461 5.61 13.18 -12.86
N ALA A 462 5.82 14.46 -13.20
CA ALA A 462 5.35 15.01 -14.47
C ALA A 462 5.96 14.29 -15.67
N LYS A 463 7.25 13.91 -15.62
CA LYS A 463 7.88 13.10 -16.67
C LYS A 463 7.22 11.71 -16.80
N GLY A 464 6.95 11.04 -15.67
CA GLY A 464 6.31 9.74 -15.61
C GLY A 464 4.86 9.76 -16.12
N ILE A 465 4.14 10.87 -15.95
CA ILE A 465 2.80 11.05 -16.50
C ILE A 465 2.88 11.23 -18.02
N ASN A 466 3.71 12.18 -18.45
CA ASN A 466 3.78 12.58 -19.86
C ASN A 466 4.44 11.51 -20.76
N ASN A 467 5.19 10.56 -20.21
CA ASN A 467 5.72 9.41 -20.94
C ASN A 467 4.85 8.14 -20.83
N GLY A 468 3.71 8.22 -20.13
CA GLY A 468 2.76 7.11 -19.97
C GLY A 468 3.12 6.08 -18.90
N ASN A 469 4.17 6.28 -18.11
CA ASN A 469 4.55 5.35 -17.03
C ASN A 469 3.62 5.42 -15.81
N ILE A 470 2.98 6.57 -15.58
CA ILE A 470 2.07 6.84 -14.46
C ILE A 470 0.70 7.19 -15.03
N LYS A 471 -0.33 6.43 -14.66
CA LYS A 471 -1.72 6.75 -15.00
C LYS A 471 -2.19 7.90 -14.11
N PHE A 472 -2.29 9.10 -14.66
CA PHE A 472 -2.77 10.25 -13.92
C PHE A 472 -4.19 10.62 -14.33
N PHE A 473 -4.99 10.98 -13.34
CA PHE A 473 -6.20 11.75 -13.58
C PHE A 473 -6.22 12.89 -12.58
N ASP A 474 -6.52 14.06 -13.08
CA ASP A 474 -6.89 15.21 -12.27
C ASP A 474 -8.39 15.36 -12.16
N LYS A 475 -8.79 16.06 -11.11
CA LYS A 475 -10.18 16.29 -10.75
C LYS A 475 -10.26 17.60 -9.98
N HIS A 476 -11.40 18.25 -10.07
CA HIS A 476 -11.80 19.32 -9.14
C HIS A 476 -11.50 18.87 -7.70
N LEU A 477 -10.76 19.68 -6.96
CA LEU A 477 -10.27 19.28 -5.64
C LEU A 477 -11.39 19.14 -4.62
N SER A 478 -12.50 19.86 -4.79
CA SER A 478 -13.71 19.69 -3.98
C SER A 478 -14.38 18.32 -4.18
N MET A 479 -14.32 17.79 -5.41
CA MET A 479 -15.01 16.56 -5.80
C MET A 479 -14.19 15.30 -5.57
N PHE A 480 -12.87 15.38 -5.73
CA PHE A 480 -11.97 14.24 -5.55
C PHE A 480 -12.22 13.43 -4.25
N PRO A 481 -12.20 14.04 -3.05
CA PRO A 481 -12.44 13.30 -1.81
C PRO A 481 -13.86 12.71 -1.73
N VAL A 482 -14.86 13.41 -2.29
CA VAL A 482 -16.25 12.95 -2.31
C VAL A 482 -16.43 11.74 -3.22
N ASP A 483 -15.89 11.79 -4.43
CA ASP A 483 -15.92 10.69 -5.41
C ASP A 483 -15.20 9.45 -4.87
N LEU A 484 -14.16 9.64 -4.05
CA LEU A 484 -13.51 8.55 -3.33
C LEU A 484 -14.47 7.89 -2.33
N VAL A 485 -15.20 8.67 -1.52
CA VAL A 485 -16.18 8.16 -0.54
C VAL A 485 -17.39 7.51 -1.23
N TYR A 486 -17.77 7.98 -2.43
CA TYR A 486 -18.76 7.31 -3.29
C TYR A 486 -18.27 5.97 -3.83
N GLY A 487 -16.97 5.67 -3.70
CA GLY A 487 -16.37 4.43 -4.17
C GLY A 487 -16.07 4.41 -5.66
N PHE A 488 -16.11 5.55 -6.37
CA PHE A 488 -15.84 5.58 -7.82
C PHE A 488 -14.43 5.14 -8.17
N TYR A 489 -13.47 5.38 -7.27
CA TYR A 489 -12.08 4.97 -7.45
C TYR A 489 -11.80 3.55 -6.97
N THR A 490 -12.72 2.92 -6.24
CA THR A 490 -12.62 1.53 -5.76
C THR A 490 -13.68 0.61 -6.37
N LYS A 491 -14.49 1.11 -7.30
CA LYS A 491 -15.65 0.41 -7.88
C LYS A 491 -15.28 -0.92 -8.52
N ASP A 492 -14.10 -1.00 -9.15
CA ASP A 492 -13.62 -2.18 -9.87
C ASP A 492 -12.81 -3.15 -8.98
N ARG A 493 -12.68 -2.85 -7.67
CA ARG A 493 -11.96 -3.70 -6.71
C ARG A 493 -12.91 -4.62 -5.93
N PRO A 494 -12.44 -5.80 -5.51
CA PRO A 494 -13.12 -6.59 -4.49
C PRO A 494 -13.21 -5.84 -3.15
N ASN A 495 -12.09 -5.24 -2.72
CA ASN A 495 -12.04 -4.37 -1.55
C ASN A 495 -12.45 -2.93 -1.93
N LYS A 496 -13.54 -2.43 -1.36
CA LYS A 496 -14.06 -1.07 -1.63
C LYS A 496 -13.34 0.04 -0.86
N LYS A 497 -12.34 -0.30 -0.04
CA LYS A 497 -11.55 0.63 0.78
C LYS A 497 -10.13 0.83 0.23
N LEU A 498 -9.42 1.80 0.80
CA LEU A 498 -7.99 2.01 0.65
C LEU A 498 -7.25 1.07 1.61
N ASP A 499 -6.25 0.36 1.11
CA ASP A 499 -5.61 -0.72 1.86
C ASP A 499 -4.81 -0.18 3.05
N VAL A 500 -4.12 0.95 2.84
CA VAL A 500 -3.37 1.67 3.88
C VAL A 500 -3.44 3.18 3.63
N VAL A 501 -3.70 3.94 4.69
CA VAL A 501 -3.61 5.40 4.68
C VAL A 501 -2.55 5.84 5.67
N VAL A 502 -1.65 6.71 5.21
CA VAL A 502 -0.58 7.29 6.03
C VAL A 502 -0.85 8.78 6.18
N VAL A 503 -1.02 9.24 7.41
CA VAL A 503 -1.29 10.65 7.70
C VAL A 503 -0.24 11.23 8.64
N GLU A 504 0.22 12.44 8.35
CA GLU A 504 0.99 13.24 9.29
C GLU A 504 0.05 13.90 10.31
N ALA A 505 0.47 13.92 11.56
CA ALA A 505 -0.25 14.54 12.67
C ALA A 505 0.70 15.38 13.52
N SER A 506 0.22 16.52 14.01
CA SER A 506 0.93 17.28 15.05
C SER A 506 0.70 16.72 16.45
N ALA A 507 -0.46 16.08 16.67
CA ALA A 507 -0.81 15.39 17.91
C ALA A 507 -1.97 14.40 17.70
N ILE A 508 -2.19 13.55 18.70
CA ILE A 508 -3.36 12.67 18.84
C ILE A 508 -4.02 12.99 20.18
N THR A 509 -5.31 13.29 20.16
CA THR A 509 -6.11 13.64 21.33
C THR A 509 -6.33 12.44 22.27
N GLU A 510 -6.88 12.71 23.44
CA GLU A 510 -7.20 11.73 24.50
C GLU A 510 -8.20 10.67 24.01
N ASP A 511 -9.16 11.07 23.19
CA ASP A 511 -10.15 10.20 22.54
C ASP A 511 -9.63 9.53 21.26
N GLY A 512 -8.40 9.84 20.83
CA GLY A 512 -7.74 9.21 19.68
C GLY A 512 -7.98 9.91 18.34
N GLY A 513 -8.61 11.09 18.34
CA GLY A 513 -8.69 11.97 17.18
C GLY A 513 -7.32 12.45 16.71
N ILE A 514 -7.17 12.62 15.40
CA ILE A 514 -5.90 13.00 14.77
C ILE A 514 -5.90 14.50 14.53
N ILE A 515 -4.94 15.23 15.10
CA ILE A 515 -4.75 16.66 14.85
C ILE A 515 -3.76 16.79 13.68
N PRO A 516 -4.19 17.30 12.50
CA PRO A 516 -3.31 17.43 11.34
C PRO A 516 -2.13 18.37 11.57
N GLY A 517 -1.21 18.41 10.60
CA GLY A 517 -0.18 19.43 10.51
C GLY A 517 -0.72 20.75 9.93
N ALA A 518 0.12 21.45 9.17
CA ALA A 518 -0.23 22.71 8.49
C ALA A 518 -1.10 22.55 7.23
N SER A 519 -1.65 21.34 6.98
CA SER A 519 -2.63 21.10 5.93
C SER A 519 -3.64 20.03 6.34
N VAL A 520 -4.84 20.09 5.75
CA VAL A 520 -5.89 19.07 5.91
C VAL A 520 -6.02 18.25 4.62
N GLY A 521 -6.22 18.93 3.48
CA GLY A 521 -6.43 18.28 2.18
C GLY A 521 -7.61 17.31 2.20
N ALA A 522 -7.40 16.09 1.68
CA ALA A 522 -8.38 15.01 1.66
C ALA A 522 -8.23 14.03 2.84
N SER A 523 -7.46 14.37 3.88
CA SER A 523 -7.15 13.44 4.98
C SER A 523 -8.38 12.86 5.68
N PRO A 524 -9.47 13.64 5.96
CA PRO A 524 -10.68 13.09 6.56
C PRO A 524 -11.29 11.96 5.73
N GLU A 525 -11.40 12.16 4.42
CA GLU A 525 -12.02 11.22 3.48
C GLU A 525 -11.13 10.01 3.19
N LEU A 526 -9.80 10.22 3.13
CA LEU A 526 -8.83 9.12 3.07
C LEU A 526 -8.97 8.22 4.29
N ILE A 527 -9.03 8.80 5.51
CA ILE A 527 -9.24 8.06 6.77
C ILE A 527 -10.59 7.33 6.77
N GLN A 528 -11.67 7.97 6.32
CA GLN A 528 -13.00 7.36 6.21
C GLN A 528 -12.99 6.13 5.27
N MET A 529 -12.11 6.16 4.27
CA MET A 529 -11.94 5.09 3.29
C MET A 529 -10.81 4.11 3.63
N ALA A 530 -10.10 4.28 4.75
CA ALA A 530 -9.00 3.40 5.13
C ALA A 530 -9.47 2.08 5.78
N ASP A 531 -8.79 0.99 5.41
CA ASP A 531 -8.78 -0.25 6.19
C ASP A 531 -7.77 -0.20 7.33
N LYS A 532 -6.57 0.31 7.03
CA LYS A 532 -5.48 0.48 7.99
C LYS A 532 -4.96 1.89 7.96
N ILE A 533 -4.68 2.45 9.12
CA ILE A 533 -4.19 3.82 9.29
C ILE A 533 -2.83 3.77 9.98
N ILE A 534 -1.87 4.46 9.41
CA ILE A 534 -0.56 4.73 10.00
C ILE A 534 -0.49 6.22 10.27
N VAL A 535 -0.17 6.60 11.51
CA VAL A 535 -0.04 8.01 11.88
C VAL A 535 1.43 8.35 12.10
N GLU A 536 1.96 9.28 11.32
CA GLU A 536 3.26 9.91 11.57
C GLU A 536 3.07 11.13 12.46
N VAL A 537 3.34 10.98 13.76
CA VAL A 537 3.29 12.10 14.71
C VAL A 537 4.59 12.88 14.60
N ASN A 538 4.51 14.10 14.07
CA ASN A 538 5.67 14.93 13.77
C ASN A 538 5.98 15.90 14.91
N THR A 539 7.09 15.68 15.60
CA THR A 539 7.56 16.52 16.72
C THR A 539 8.34 17.74 16.27
N ALA A 540 8.73 17.83 14.99
CA ALA A 540 9.41 19.01 14.43
C ALA A 540 8.46 20.19 14.13
N ILE A 541 7.15 20.00 14.31
CA ILE A 541 6.13 21.04 14.13
C ILE A 541 5.39 21.34 15.45
N PRO A 542 4.87 22.57 15.65
CA PRO A 542 4.02 22.90 16.78
C PRO A 542 2.77 22.03 16.89
N ASN A 543 2.14 21.98 18.06
CA ASN A 543 0.80 21.38 18.17
C ASN A 543 -0.19 22.34 17.51
N MET A 544 -0.84 21.88 16.44
CA MET A 544 -1.75 22.70 15.62
C MET A 544 -3.20 22.59 16.11
N GLU A 545 -3.44 22.04 17.30
CA GLU A 545 -4.76 21.89 17.88
C GLU A 545 -5.52 23.21 17.92
N GLY A 546 -6.76 23.18 17.45
CA GLY A 546 -7.60 24.36 17.33
C GLY A 546 -7.49 25.08 15.98
N LEU A 547 -6.45 24.84 15.18
CA LEU A 547 -6.32 25.47 13.86
C LEU A 547 -7.29 24.89 12.83
N HIS A 548 -7.76 23.65 13.02
CA HIS A 548 -8.58 22.93 12.04
C HIS A 548 -10.08 22.99 12.36
N ASP A 549 -10.91 22.90 11.31
CA ASP A 549 -12.35 22.67 11.37
C ASP A 549 -12.71 21.52 10.41
N ILE A 550 -12.92 20.34 10.98
CA ILE A 550 -13.03 19.08 10.26
C ILE A 550 -14.49 18.63 10.20
N THR A 551 -14.97 18.41 8.97
CA THR A 551 -16.24 17.74 8.70
C THR A 551 -15.98 16.44 7.95
N MET A 552 -16.59 15.35 8.39
CA MET A 552 -16.56 14.08 7.65
C MET A 552 -17.60 14.08 6.53
N THR A 553 -17.31 13.39 5.42
CA THR A 553 -18.22 13.35 4.26
C THR A 553 -19.44 12.50 4.53
N GLN A 554 -20.63 13.12 4.40
CA GLN A 554 -21.91 12.43 4.40
C GLN A 554 -22.34 12.07 2.97
N LEU A 555 -23.07 10.96 2.82
CA LEU A 555 -23.58 10.50 1.54
C LEU A 555 -24.97 11.09 1.21
N PRO A 556 -25.27 11.38 -0.06
CA PRO A 556 -26.65 11.62 -0.50
C PRO A 556 -27.52 10.36 -0.30
N PRO A 557 -28.86 10.50 -0.18
CA PRO A 557 -29.65 11.71 -0.43
C PRO A 557 -29.84 12.62 0.80
N HIS A 558 -29.19 12.36 1.94
CA HIS A 558 -29.43 13.09 3.20
C HIS A 558 -28.25 13.95 3.68
N ARG A 559 -27.29 14.24 2.81
CA ARG A 559 -26.17 15.15 3.10
C ARG A 559 -26.72 16.49 3.59
N LYS A 560 -26.23 16.96 4.73
CA LYS A 560 -26.63 18.25 5.31
C LYS A 560 -25.91 19.41 4.60
N PRO A 561 -26.55 20.59 4.49
CA PRO A 561 -25.90 21.78 4.00
C PRO A 561 -24.77 22.21 4.94
N TYR A 562 -23.74 22.85 4.39
CA TYR A 562 -22.69 23.44 5.22
C TYR A 562 -23.19 24.77 5.79
N LEU A 563 -23.27 24.89 7.12
CA LEU A 563 -23.77 26.09 7.80
C LEU A 563 -22.67 27.16 7.96
N ILE A 564 -22.03 27.51 6.85
CA ILE A 564 -20.97 28.53 6.78
C ILE A 564 -21.55 29.76 6.08
N MET A 565 -21.53 30.88 6.78
CA MET A 565 -22.01 32.20 6.33
C MET A 565 -20.90 33.25 6.33
N ALA A 566 -19.80 33.01 7.04
CA ALA A 566 -18.59 33.83 7.06
C ALA A 566 -17.32 32.95 7.10
N PRO A 567 -16.15 33.45 6.64
CA PRO A 567 -14.91 32.68 6.64
C PRO A 567 -14.52 32.06 7.97
N GLU A 568 -14.80 32.74 9.09
CA GLU A 568 -14.45 32.32 10.46
C GLU A 568 -15.38 31.25 11.08
N ASP A 569 -16.54 30.95 10.47
CA ASP A 569 -17.56 30.07 11.07
C ASP A 569 -17.07 28.62 11.22
N ARG A 570 -17.06 28.06 12.42
CA ARG A 570 -16.73 26.63 12.63
C ARG A 570 -17.98 25.77 12.64
N ILE A 571 -17.94 24.65 11.93
CA ILE A 571 -19.07 23.72 11.80
C ILE A 571 -18.74 22.27 12.12
N GLY A 572 -17.47 21.98 12.39
CA GLY A 572 -16.92 20.65 12.59
C GLY A 572 -16.15 20.51 13.89
N THR A 573 -15.17 19.62 13.88
CA THR A 573 -14.31 19.31 15.03
C THR A 573 -12.89 19.82 14.83
N THR A 574 -12.13 20.02 15.90
CA THR A 574 -10.74 20.50 15.85
C THR A 574 -9.72 19.42 15.48
N CYS A 575 -10.16 18.17 15.37
CA CYS A 575 -9.36 17.02 14.96
C CYS A 575 -10.17 16.13 14.01
N ILE A 576 -9.50 15.21 13.30
CA ILE A 576 -10.16 14.19 12.48
C ILE A 576 -10.62 13.05 13.39
N PRO A 577 -11.94 12.82 13.55
CA PRO A 577 -12.44 11.69 14.32
C PRO A 577 -12.12 10.38 13.59
N VAL A 578 -11.61 9.40 14.34
CA VAL A 578 -11.18 8.12 13.76
C VAL A 578 -11.45 6.96 14.72
N ASP A 579 -11.79 5.80 14.15
CA ASP A 579 -11.76 4.55 14.90
C ASP A 579 -10.31 4.18 15.22
N SER A 580 -9.94 4.30 16.50
CA SER A 580 -8.59 4.03 16.99
C SER A 580 -8.13 2.58 16.75
N GLU A 581 -9.05 1.63 16.51
CA GLU A 581 -8.66 0.26 16.15
C GLU A 581 -8.11 0.15 14.73
N LYS A 582 -8.53 1.03 13.82
CA LYS A 582 -7.96 1.12 12.46
C LYS A 582 -6.54 1.68 12.45
N ILE A 583 -6.14 2.41 13.48
CA ILE A 583 -4.74 2.84 13.63
C ILE A 583 -3.93 1.58 13.93
N VAL A 584 -3.11 1.13 12.99
CA VAL A 584 -2.29 -0.09 13.15
C VAL A 584 -0.87 0.22 13.59
N ALA A 585 -0.39 1.44 13.34
CA ALA A 585 0.94 1.88 13.74
C ALA A 585 1.01 3.40 13.95
N ILE A 586 1.91 3.79 14.86
CA ILE A 586 2.31 5.17 15.08
C ILE A 586 3.81 5.27 14.90
N ILE A 587 4.23 6.21 14.06
CA ILE A 587 5.62 6.53 13.78
C ILE A 587 5.90 7.93 14.33
N GLU A 588 7.04 8.12 14.97
CA GLU A 588 7.52 9.48 15.25
C GLU A 588 8.27 10.01 14.04
N SER A 589 7.88 11.19 13.58
CA SER A 589 8.59 11.99 12.59
C SER A 589 9.18 13.22 13.26
N ASP A 590 10.29 13.71 12.72
CA ASP A 590 11.07 14.86 13.17
C ASP A 590 11.55 15.68 11.97
N TYR A 591 10.82 15.60 10.85
CA TYR A 591 11.17 16.22 9.58
C TYR A 591 10.25 17.41 9.32
N GLN A 592 10.84 18.59 9.08
CA GLN A 592 10.07 19.75 8.62
C GLN A 592 9.59 19.56 7.18
N ASP A 593 8.51 20.26 6.82
CA ASP A 593 8.06 20.36 5.42
C ASP A 593 9.15 21.01 4.56
N GLN A 594 9.44 20.41 3.41
CA GLN A 594 10.51 20.85 2.50
C GLN A 594 9.97 21.82 1.45
N THR A 595 9.48 22.98 1.89
CA THR A 595 9.03 24.05 0.99
C THR A 595 10.20 24.85 0.44
N VAL A 596 9.98 25.51 -0.70
CA VAL A 596 10.98 26.38 -1.35
C VAL A 596 10.62 27.85 -1.14
N PRO A 597 11.61 28.76 -1.14
CA PRO A 597 11.35 30.19 -1.15
C PRO A 597 10.43 30.61 -2.29
N ASN A 598 9.62 31.63 -2.05
CA ASN A 598 8.81 32.23 -3.10
C ASN A 598 9.69 32.97 -4.10
N SER A 599 9.30 32.94 -5.37
CA SER A 599 9.88 33.83 -6.36
C SER A 599 9.54 35.28 -6.00
N PRO A 600 10.50 36.21 -6.04
CA PRO A 600 10.22 37.62 -5.82
C PRO A 600 9.37 38.20 -6.95
N GLU A 601 8.55 39.19 -6.60
CA GLU A 601 7.80 39.96 -7.58
C GLU A 601 8.71 40.71 -8.58
N ASP A 602 8.29 40.68 -9.83
CA ASP A 602 8.92 41.37 -10.95
C ASP A 602 8.01 42.50 -11.46
N GLU A 603 8.50 43.30 -12.41
CA GLU A 603 7.71 44.45 -12.89
C GLU A 603 6.42 44.02 -13.59
N SER A 604 6.43 42.88 -14.28
CA SER A 604 5.25 42.34 -14.95
C SER A 604 4.17 41.91 -13.95
N SER A 605 4.55 41.19 -12.89
CA SER A 605 3.63 40.79 -11.83
C SER A 605 3.10 41.98 -11.03
N ARG A 606 3.92 43.00 -10.75
CA ARG A 606 3.44 44.28 -10.19
C ARG A 606 2.47 45.00 -11.11
N ALA A 607 2.73 45.06 -12.42
CA ALA A 607 1.82 45.68 -13.38
C ALA A 607 0.45 44.98 -13.40
N ILE A 608 0.45 43.64 -13.41
CA ILE A 608 -0.79 42.85 -13.30
C ILE A 608 -1.53 43.17 -11.99
N ALA A 609 -0.82 43.21 -10.86
CA ALA A 609 -1.41 43.55 -9.57
C ALA A 609 -2.04 44.96 -9.57
N ARG A 610 -1.36 45.95 -10.15
CA ARG A 610 -1.88 47.33 -10.29
C ARG A 610 -3.18 47.38 -11.08
N HIS A 611 -3.24 46.74 -12.25
CA HIS A 611 -4.46 46.70 -13.06
C HIS A 611 -5.62 46.04 -12.32
N LEU A 612 -5.33 44.99 -11.55
CA LEU A 612 -6.35 44.28 -10.80
C LEU A 612 -6.87 45.10 -9.61
N ILE A 613 -5.98 45.77 -8.87
CA ILE A 613 -6.36 46.65 -7.76
C ILE A 613 -7.17 47.84 -8.27
N GLU A 614 -6.74 48.47 -9.36
CA GLU A 614 -7.50 49.56 -10.01
C GLU A 614 -8.91 49.11 -10.41
N PHE A 615 -9.04 47.90 -10.95
CA PHE A 615 -10.34 47.31 -11.26
C PHE A 615 -11.19 47.11 -10.01
N LEU A 616 -10.64 46.56 -8.93
CA LEU A 616 -11.39 46.37 -7.68
C LEU A 616 -11.83 47.71 -7.08
N GLU A 617 -10.97 48.73 -7.10
CA GLU A 617 -11.30 50.08 -6.63
C GLU A 617 -12.41 50.70 -7.49
N HIS A 618 -12.35 50.47 -8.80
CA HIS A 618 -13.40 50.87 -9.74
C HIS A 618 -14.74 50.17 -9.46
N GLU A 619 -14.75 48.87 -9.16
CA GLU A 619 -15.97 48.14 -8.80
C GLU A 619 -16.56 48.63 -7.47
N VAL A 620 -15.72 48.97 -6.49
CA VAL A 620 -16.15 49.59 -5.22
C VAL A 620 -16.73 50.97 -5.45
N LYS A 621 -16.07 51.81 -6.25
CA LYS A 621 -16.54 53.17 -6.59
C LYS A 621 -17.92 53.17 -7.25
N HIS A 622 -18.29 52.08 -7.93
CA HIS A 622 -19.60 51.93 -8.58
C HIS A 622 -20.57 51.03 -7.81
N ASP A 623 -20.33 50.80 -6.52
CA ASP A 623 -21.20 50.03 -5.61
C ASP A 623 -21.47 48.58 -6.08
N ARG A 624 -20.58 48.01 -6.91
CA ARG A 624 -20.66 46.60 -7.35
C ARG A 624 -19.91 45.65 -6.41
N LEU A 625 -18.96 46.18 -5.65
CA LEU A 625 -18.30 45.53 -4.52
C LEU A 625 -18.36 46.43 -3.27
N PRO A 626 -18.40 45.86 -2.06
CA PRO A 626 -18.30 46.63 -0.84
C PRO A 626 -16.85 47.13 -0.60
N LYS A 627 -16.68 48.14 0.26
CA LYS A 627 -15.37 48.76 0.54
C LYS A 627 -14.31 47.81 1.11
N ASN A 628 -14.74 46.78 1.83
CA ASN A 628 -13.90 45.73 2.38
C ASN A 628 -13.79 44.51 1.44
N LEU A 629 -14.22 44.65 0.19
CA LEU A 629 -14.33 43.59 -0.81
C LEU A 629 -15.15 42.39 -0.31
N LEU A 630 -15.06 41.29 -1.04
CA LEU A 630 -15.58 39.99 -0.64
C LEU A 630 -14.40 39.05 -0.37
N PRO A 631 -14.62 37.87 0.24
CA PRO A 631 -13.53 36.96 0.54
C PRO A 631 -12.68 36.64 -0.69
N LEU A 632 -11.36 36.76 -0.53
CA LEU A 632 -10.41 36.59 -1.63
C LEU A 632 -9.92 35.14 -1.71
N GLN A 633 -9.86 34.60 -2.93
CA GLN A 633 -9.06 33.42 -3.26
C GLN A 633 -7.95 33.82 -4.22
N SER A 634 -6.72 33.39 -3.92
CA SER A 634 -5.59 33.55 -4.82
C SER A 634 -4.85 32.23 -4.96
N GLY A 635 -4.43 31.91 -6.18
CA GLY A 635 -3.61 30.73 -6.48
C GLY A 635 -2.18 30.85 -5.92
N ILE A 636 -1.32 29.92 -6.33
CA ILE A 636 0.10 29.94 -5.99
C ILE A 636 0.90 30.61 -7.12
N GLY A 637 1.85 31.49 -6.78
CA GLY A 637 2.91 31.91 -7.71
C GLY A 637 3.26 33.39 -7.63
N ASN A 638 4.17 33.82 -8.50
CA ASN A 638 4.72 35.17 -8.46
C ASN A 638 3.62 36.26 -8.57
N ILE A 639 2.70 36.08 -9.51
CA ILE A 639 1.61 37.05 -9.72
C ILE A 639 0.64 37.06 -8.54
N ALA A 640 0.30 35.88 -7.99
CA ALA A 640 -0.56 35.80 -6.81
C ALA A 640 0.06 36.55 -5.63
N ASN A 641 1.37 36.38 -5.40
CA ASN A 641 2.11 37.11 -4.37
C ASN A 641 2.09 38.62 -4.60
N ALA A 642 2.33 39.09 -5.83
CA ALA A 642 2.28 40.51 -6.15
C ALA A 642 0.87 41.11 -5.94
N VAL A 643 -0.19 40.36 -6.24
CA VAL A 643 -1.58 40.79 -5.98
C VAL A 643 -1.83 40.95 -4.47
N ILE A 644 -1.45 39.96 -3.66
CA ILE A 644 -1.63 40.02 -2.20
C ILE A 644 -0.76 41.13 -1.59
N GLY A 645 0.49 41.28 -2.05
CA GLY A 645 1.38 42.38 -1.64
C GLY A 645 0.81 43.75 -1.99
N GLY A 646 0.30 43.94 -3.21
CA GLY A 646 -0.35 45.19 -3.60
C GLY A 646 -1.61 45.50 -2.79
N LEU A 647 -2.37 44.49 -2.35
CA LEU A 647 -3.50 44.69 -1.43
C LEU A 647 -3.05 45.19 -0.04
N ALA A 648 -1.88 44.78 0.44
CA ALA A 648 -1.28 45.29 1.67
C ALA A 648 -0.90 46.77 1.58
N GLU A 649 -0.78 47.32 0.36
CA GLU A 649 -0.47 48.74 0.11
C GLU A 649 -1.69 49.56 -0.37
N SER A 650 -2.77 48.91 -0.85
CA SER A 650 -4.02 49.52 -1.35
C SER A 650 -4.82 50.37 -0.34
N ASN A 651 -6.06 50.77 -0.65
CA ASN A 651 -6.96 51.41 0.33
C ASN A 651 -7.93 50.44 1.02
N PHE A 652 -7.90 49.16 0.67
CA PHE A 652 -8.82 48.18 1.22
C PHE A 652 -8.44 47.79 2.66
N GLN A 653 -9.46 47.68 3.51
CA GLN A 653 -9.33 47.27 4.92
C GLN A 653 -10.37 46.21 5.25
N ASN A 654 -10.19 45.54 6.40
CA ASN A 654 -11.10 44.50 6.89
C ASN A 654 -11.32 43.37 5.87
N LEU A 655 -10.24 43.04 5.16
CA LEU A 655 -10.23 41.98 4.17
C LEU A 655 -10.43 40.65 4.89
N LYS A 656 -11.08 39.73 4.18
CA LYS A 656 -11.17 38.33 4.58
C LYS A 656 -10.74 37.44 3.42
N VAL A 657 -10.28 36.24 3.74
CA VAL A 657 -9.75 35.30 2.76
C VAL A 657 -10.48 33.97 2.88
N TRP A 658 -10.88 33.42 1.74
CA TRP A 658 -11.39 32.07 1.60
C TRP A 658 -10.68 31.44 0.40
N THR A 659 -9.60 30.73 0.66
CA THR A 659 -8.68 30.25 -0.37
C THR A 659 -8.40 28.76 -0.21
N GLU A 660 -7.63 28.20 -1.15
CA GLU A 660 -7.10 26.85 -1.03
C GLU A 660 -5.81 26.83 -0.21
N VAL A 661 -4.93 27.80 -0.44
CA VAL A 661 -3.56 27.84 0.10
C VAL A 661 -3.21 29.24 0.60
N LEU A 662 -2.57 29.31 1.77
CA LEU A 662 -1.93 30.53 2.27
C LEU A 662 -0.44 30.52 1.96
N GLN A 663 0.08 31.66 1.50
CA GLN A 663 1.48 31.89 1.15
C GLN A 663 2.07 33.02 1.98
N ASP A 664 3.39 33.21 1.96
CA ASP A 664 4.10 34.13 2.84
C ASP A 664 3.53 35.56 2.85
N THR A 665 3.07 36.05 1.70
CA THR A 665 2.48 37.39 1.55
C THR A 665 1.22 37.61 2.37
N PHE A 666 0.53 36.55 2.80
CA PHE A 666 -0.58 36.67 3.75
C PHE A 666 -0.12 37.04 5.16
N LEU A 667 1.10 36.66 5.56
CA LEU A 667 1.67 37.12 6.84
C LEU A 667 1.92 38.64 6.79
N ASP A 668 2.40 39.15 5.66
CA ASP A 668 2.55 40.59 5.45
C ASP A 668 1.20 41.31 5.48
N LEU A 669 0.17 40.70 4.87
CA LEU A 669 -1.17 41.26 4.90
C LEU A 669 -1.79 41.23 6.31
N PHE A 670 -1.56 40.20 7.12
CA PHE A 670 -1.93 40.19 8.53
C PHE A 670 -1.22 41.29 9.32
N ASP A 671 0.09 41.43 9.13
CA ASP A 671 0.92 42.38 9.86
C ASP A 671 0.62 43.84 9.48
N SER A 672 0.13 44.07 8.26
CA SER A 672 -0.38 45.38 7.84
C SER A 672 -1.66 45.81 8.58
N GLY A 673 -2.32 44.88 9.30
CA GLY A 673 -3.60 45.11 9.98
C GLY A 673 -4.82 45.15 9.06
N ARG A 674 -4.67 44.78 7.78
CA ARG A 674 -5.74 44.85 6.77
C ARG A 674 -6.51 43.56 6.58
N LEU A 675 -5.93 42.43 6.97
CA LEU A 675 -6.57 41.11 6.92
C LEU A 675 -7.09 40.71 8.31
N ASP A 676 -8.41 40.58 8.41
CA ASP A 676 -9.08 40.23 9.66
C ASP A 676 -9.04 38.72 9.91
N PHE A 677 -9.24 37.91 8.86
CA PHE A 677 -9.32 36.45 8.97
C PHE A 677 -9.03 35.74 7.65
N ALA A 678 -8.42 34.54 7.71
CA ALA A 678 -8.23 33.70 6.55
C ALA A 678 -8.58 32.22 6.79
N THR A 679 -9.36 31.65 5.87
CA THR A 679 -9.66 30.22 5.80
C THR A 679 -8.97 29.59 4.59
N ALA A 680 -8.33 28.43 4.82
CA ALA A 680 -7.64 27.68 3.78
C ALA A 680 -7.73 26.16 3.96
N THR A 681 -7.15 25.41 3.03
CA THR A 681 -6.91 23.96 3.16
C THR A 681 -5.49 23.66 3.64
N SER A 682 -4.54 24.53 3.31
CA SER A 682 -3.11 24.36 3.54
C SER A 682 -2.40 25.70 3.75
N ILE A 683 -1.37 25.69 4.59
CA ILE A 683 -0.42 26.80 4.78
C ILE A 683 0.90 26.40 4.13
N ARG A 684 1.26 27.03 3.01
CA ARG A 684 2.51 26.78 2.30
C ARG A 684 3.41 28.00 2.33
N PHE A 685 4.14 28.15 3.43
CA PHE A 685 5.15 29.19 3.57
C PHE A 685 6.52 28.71 3.15
N SER A 686 7.42 29.65 2.83
CA SER A 686 8.85 29.38 2.77
C SER A 686 9.39 28.96 4.15
N PRO A 687 10.64 28.43 4.24
CA PRO A 687 11.25 28.14 5.53
C PRO A 687 11.26 29.34 6.50
N ASP A 688 11.56 30.54 6.01
CA ASP A 688 11.54 31.77 6.82
C ASP A 688 10.11 32.18 7.20
N GLY A 689 9.15 32.00 6.29
CA GLY A 689 7.74 32.25 6.55
C GLY A 689 7.17 31.32 7.61
N PHE A 690 7.51 30.03 7.60
CA PHE A 690 7.15 29.10 8.67
C PHE A 690 7.79 29.48 9.99
N LYS A 691 9.07 29.87 9.98
CA LYS A 691 9.74 30.36 11.19
C LYS A 691 8.99 31.56 11.79
N ARG A 692 8.67 32.58 10.98
CA ARG A 692 7.88 33.74 11.41
C ARG A 692 6.51 33.35 11.93
N PHE A 693 5.83 32.43 11.25
CA PHE A 693 4.51 31.96 11.65
C PHE A 693 4.54 31.24 13.01
N TYR A 694 5.53 30.37 13.25
CA TYR A 694 5.67 29.65 14.51
C TYR A 694 6.13 30.56 15.65
N ASP A 695 7.09 31.45 15.40
CA ASP A 695 7.54 32.43 16.39
C ASP A 695 6.40 33.40 16.78
N GLY A 696 5.51 33.71 15.83
CA GLY A 696 4.34 34.56 16.01
C GLY A 696 3.02 33.80 16.25
N TRP A 697 3.05 32.55 16.72
CA TRP A 697 1.85 31.69 16.79
C TRP A 697 0.64 32.39 17.45
N GLU A 698 0.84 33.02 18.61
CA GLU A 698 -0.20 33.74 19.35
C GLU A 698 -0.87 34.88 18.55
N GLN A 699 -0.14 35.49 17.62
CA GLN A 699 -0.62 36.57 16.77
C GLN A 699 -1.50 36.07 15.60
N TYR A 700 -1.21 34.87 15.09
CA TYR A 700 -1.81 34.39 13.84
C TYR A 700 -2.87 33.30 14.05
N HIS A 701 -2.70 32.38 15.02
CA HIS A 701 -3.49 31.15 15.10
C HIS A 701 -5.00 31.38 15.24
N ASN A 702 -5.40 32.44 15.93
CA ASN A 702 -6.81 32.80 16.15
C ASN A 702 -7.45 33.55 14.97
N LYS A 703 -6.66 33.92 13.96
CA LYS A 703 -7.11 34.58 12.72
C LYS A 703 -7.10 33.63 11.51
N LEU A 704 -6.84 32.35 11.77
CA LEU A 704 -6.64 31.33 10.76
C LEU A 704 -7.51 30.11 11.02
N LEU A 705 -7.95 29.49 9.93
CA LEU A 705 -8.73 28.26 9.98
C LEU A 705 -8.44 27.34 8.81
N LEU A 706 -8.13 26.08 9.10
CA LEU A 706 -7.87 25.06 8.10
C LEU A 706 -9.03 24.07 7.99
N ARG A 707 -9.52 23.84 6.77
CA ARG A 707 -10.63 22.94 6.46
C ARG A 707 -10.22 21.87 5.47
N SER A 708 -10.99 20.80 5.34
CA SER A 708 -10.75 19.84 4.26
C SER A 708 -10.97 20.48 2.89
N GLN A 709 -10.30 19.95 1.86
CA GLN A 709 -10.41 20.48 0.50
C GLN A 709 -11.83 20.34 -0.07
N GLN A 710 -12.63 19.41 0.44
CA GLN A 710 -14.05 19.34 0.10
C GLN A 710 -14.79 20.62 0.52
N VAL A 711 -14.45 21.18 1.68
CA VAL A 711 -15.14 22.35 2.27
C VAL A 711 -14.55 23.65 1.73
N SER A 712 -13.23 23.83 1.78
CA SER A 712 -12.59 25.08 1.31
C SER A 712 -12.83 25.31 -0.19
N ASN A 713 -12.94 24.24 -0.99
CA ASN A 713 -13.23 24.35 -2.42
C ASN A 713 -14.72 24.12 -2.76
N SER A 714 -15.63 24.09 -1.77
CA SER A 714 -17.04 23.79 -2.02
C SER A 714 -17.74 24.85 -2.88
N PRO A 715 -18.31 24.50 -4.05
CA PRO A 715 -19.08 25.44 -4.88
C PRO A 715 -20.24 26.12 -4.13
N GLU A 716 -20.88 25.41 -3.19
CA GLU A 716 -21.96 25.95 -2.36
C GLU A 716 -21.47 27.16 -1.54
N ILE A 717 -20.29 27.02 -0.92
CA ILE A 717 -19.75 28.02 -0.01
C ILE A 717 -19.11 29.16 -0.79
N ILE A 718 -18.34 28.86 -1.83
CA ILE A 718 -17.68 29.85 -2.69
C ILE A 718 -18.73 30.83 -3.25
N ARG A 719 -19.85 30.29 -3.75
CA ARG A 719 -20.95 31.11 -4.27
C ARG A 719 -21.69 31.87 -3.19
N ARG A 720 -21.94 31.25 -2.03
CA ARG A 720 -22.65 31.90 -0.92
C ARG A 720 -21.87 33.09 -0.36
N LEU A 721 -20.56 32.92 -0.18
CA LEU A 721 -19.68 33.98 0.32
C LEU A 721 -19.39 35.05 -0.74
N GLY A 722 -19.65 34.76 -2.02
CA GLY A 722 -19.35 35.67 -3.12
C GLY A 722 -17.85 35.85 -3.31
N VAL A 723 -17.08 34.76 -3.24
CA VAL A 723 -15.60 34.81 -3.31
C VAL A 723 -15.13 35.49 -4.60
N ILE A 724 -14.06 36.28 -4.52
CA ILE A 724 -13.33 36.79 -5.69
C ILE A 724 -12.22 35.79 -6.01
N GLY A 725 -12.34 35.06 -7.12
CA GLY A 725 -11.42 34.00 -7.51
C GLY A 725 -10.38 34.46 -8.52
N MET A 726 -9.09 34.27 -8.20
CA MET A 726 -7.96 34.73 -9.01
C MET A 726 -6.98 33.58 -9.27
N ASN A 727 -6.79 33.23 -10.54
CA ASN A 727 -5.97 32.07 -10.93
C ASN A 727 -5.06 32.36 -12.13
N THR A 728 -4.04 31.52 -12.31
CA THR A 728 -3.05 31.65 -13.39
C THR A 728 -3.19 30.51 -14.41
N PRO A 729 -3.51 30.82 -15.68
CA PRO A 729 -3.52 29.83 -16.75
C PRO A 729 -2.14 29.68 -17.41
N VAL A 730 -1.99 28.62 -18.20
CA VAL A 730 -0.93 28.44 -19.21
C VAL A 730 -1.12 29.44 -20.35
N GLU A 731 -2.35 29.50 -20.88
CA GLU A 731 -2.78 30.34 -21.99
C GLU A 731 -4.29 30.62 -21.89
N VAL A 732 -4.72 31.75 -22.44
CA VAL A 732 -6.11 32.16 -22.60
C VAL A 732 -6.33 32.48 -24.07
N ASP A 733 -7.47 32.09 -24.63
CA ASP A 733 -7.79 32.47 -26.00
C ASP A 733 -8.57 33.78 -26.13
N ILE A 734 -8.66 34.27 -27.35
CA ILE A 734 -9.37 35.52 -27.65
C ILE A 734 -10.86 35.44 -27.29
N TYR A 735 -11.45 34.26 -27.08
CA TYR A 735 -12.85 34.10 -26.69
C TYR A 735 -13.06 33.94 -25.18
N ALA A 736 -11.97 33.99 -24.40
CA ALA A 736 -11.95 33.78 -22.96
C ALA A 736 -12.13 32.33 -22.52
N HIS A 737 -11.68 31.35 -23.31
CA HIS A 737 -11.38 30.03 -22.77
C HIS A 737 -9.99 30.03 -22.13
N ALA A 738 -9.76 29.20 -21.11
CA ALA A 738 -8.45 29.07 -20.47
C ALA A 738 -7.98 27.62 -20.38
N ASN A 739 -6.67 27.47 -20.55
CA ASN A 739 -5.90 26.25 -20.36
C ASN A 739 -5.04 26.44 -19.11
N SER A 740 -5.22 25.63 -18.09
CA SER A 740 -4.45 25.64 -16.84
C SER A 740 -3.53 24.41 -16.71
N THR A 741 -3.70 23.38 -17.54
CA THR A 741 -3.09 22.06 -17.32
C THR A 741 -2.13 21.60 -18.40
N CYS A 742 -2.49 21.71 -19.68
CA CYS A 742 -1.85 20.94 -20.76
C CYS A 742 -1.12 21.84 -21.76
N VAL A 743 0.22 21.91 -21.67
CA VAL A 743 1.03 22.60 -22.68
C VAL A 743 0.90 21.87 -24.02
N MET A 744 0.59 22.62 -25.08
CA MET A 744 0.30 22.08 -26.43
C MET A 744 -0.75 20.98 -26.42
N GLY A 745 -1.77 21.13 -25.58
CA GLY A 745 -2.94 20.27 -25.54
C GLY A 745 -2.70 18.85 -25.00
N SER A 746 -1.47 18.51 -24.61
CA SER A 746 -1.09 17.11 -24.32
C SER A 746 -0.09 16.94 -23.19
N ARG A 747 0.81 17.91 -22.96
CA ARG A 747 1.81 17.81 -21.90
C ARG A 747 1.25 18.37 -20.59
N MET A 748 0.81 17.49 -19.70
CA MET A 748 0.36 17.81 -18.35
C MET A 748 1.45 18.54 -17.56
N LEU A 749 1.11 19.67 -16.95
CA LEU A 749 1.95 20.39 -16.01
C LEU A 749 1.80 19.82 -14.60
N ASN A 750 0.67 20.14 -13.94
CA ASN A 750 0.43 19.82 -12.53
C ASN A 750 -0.92 19.11 -12.34
N GLY A 751 -2.00 19.71 -12.84
CA GLY A 751 -3.39 19.26 -12.77
C GLY A 751 -4.32 20.47 -12.60
N LEU A 752 -5.63 20.27 -12.80
CA LEU A 752 -6.63 21.35 -12.73
C LEU A 752 -6.64 22.10 -11.40
N GLY A 753 -6.42 21.38 -10.30
CA GLY A 753 -6.47 21.92 -8.94
C GLY A 753 -7.86 22.45 -8.58
N GLY A 754 -7.94 23.43 -7.67
CA GLY A 754 -9.17 24.10 -7.30
C GLY A 754 -9.62 25.22 -8.25
N SER A 755 -8.85 25.52 -9.30
CA SER A 755 -9.12 26.68 -10.17
C SER A 755 -10.55 26.69 -10.70
N ALA A 756 -11.05 25.57 -11.21
CA ALA A 756 -12.40 25.46 -11.71
C ALA A 756 -13.48 25.44 -10.60
N ASP A 757 -13.18 24.92 -9.41
CA ASP A 757 -14.10 25.00 -8.25
C ASP A 757 -14.41 26.46 -7.91
N PHE A 758 -13.37 27.29 -7.87
CA PHE A 758 -13.45 28.73 -7.59
C PHE A 758 -14.06 29.49 -8.76
N LEU A 759 -13.50 29.41 -9.96
CA LEU A 759 -13.91 30.24 -11.10
C LEU A 759 -15.35 29.96 -11.56
N ARG A 760 -15.85 28.73 -11.44
CA ARG A 760 -17.28 28.46 -11.74
C ARG A 760 -18.23 29.09 -10.74
N SER A 761 -17.79 29.28 -9.49
CA SER A 761 -18.66 29.54 -8.35
C SER A 761 -18.46 30.93 -7.74
N ALA A 762 -17.40 31.65 -8.12
CA ALA A 762 -17.02 32.94 -7.61
C ALA A 762 -18.03 34.05 -7.99
N LYS A 763 -17.97 35.16 -7.26
CA LYS A 763 -18.63 36.41 -7.63
C LYS A 763 -17.96 37.04 -8.84
N TYR A 764 -16.62 37.06 -8.85
CA TYR A 764 -15.78 37.45 -9.97
C TYR A 764 -14.73 36.39 -10.23
N SER A 765 -14.63 35.98 -11.49
CA SER A 765 -13.71 34.96 -11.95
C SER A 765 -12.63 35.56 -12.84
N ILE A 766 -11.43 35.64 -12.28
CA ILE A 766 -10.30 36.38 -12.84
C ILE A 766 -9.17 35.42 -13.22
N MET A 767 -8.73 35.49 -14.46
CA MET A 767 -7.50 34.84 -14.91
C MET A 767 -6.41 35.90 -15.14
N HIS A 768 -5.24 35.68 -14.54
CA HIS A 768 -4.09 36.56 -14.68
C HIS A 768 -2.85 35.81 -15.16
N THR A 769 -2.15 36.35 -16.16
CA THR A 769 -0.97 35.73 -16.77
C THR A 769 -0.07 36.81 -17.33
N PRO A 770 1.27 36.62 -17.43
CA PRO A 770 2.01 37.48 -18.35
C PRO A 770 1.45 37.31 -19.77
N SER A 771 1.50 38.34 -20.60
CA SER A 771 1.04 38.27 -21.99
C SER A 771 1.94 37.40 -22.87
N THR A 772 3.20 37.20 -22.45
CA THR A 772 4.18 36.33 -23.09
C THR A 772 5.05 35.61 -22.08
N ARG A 773 5.67 34.50 -22.50
CA ARG A 773 6.68 33.77 -21.72
C ARG A 773 7.97 33.66 -22.54
N PRO A 774 9.09 34.24 -22.08
CA PRO A 774 10.35 34.19 -22.81
C PRO A 774 10.87 32.76 -22.98
N THR A 775 11.59 32.53 -24.06
CA THR A 775 12.33 31.28 -24.30
C THR A 775 13.83 31.55 -24.32
N LYS A 776 14.66 30.50 -24.36
CA LYS A 776 16.13 30.64 -24.42
C LYS A 776 16.62 31.44 -25.63
N SER A 777 15.86 31.46 -26.72
CA SER A 777 16.25 32.04 -28.00
C SER A 777 15.38 33.22 -28.45
N ASP A 778 14.35 33.56 -27.69
CA ASP A 778 13.38 34.60 -28.05
C ASP A 778 12.89 35.31 -26.78
N PRO A 779 13.21 36.61 -26.59
CA PRO A 779 12.84 37.35 -25.38
C PRO A 779 11.33 37.58 -25.24
N HIS A 780 10.57 37.52 -26.34
CA HIS A 780 9.10 37.53 -26.31
C HIS A 780 8.54 36.10 -26.35
N GLY A 781 9.31 35.13 -26.83
CA GLY A 781 9.06 33.71 -26.63
C GLY A 781 7.73 33.21 -27.18
N VAL A 782 6.82 32.85 -26.28
CA VAL A 782 5.49 32.29 -26.60
C VAL A 782 4.40 33.22 -26.06
N SER A 783 3.38 33.50 -26.87
CA SER A 783 2.20 34.26 -26.44
C SER A 783 1.35 33.46 -25.46
N CYS A 784 0.85 34.12 -24.41
CA CYS A 784 -0.17 33.56 -23.52
C CYS A 784 -1.60 33.94 -23.93
N ILE A 785 -1.75 34.88 -24.88
CA ILE A 785 -3.03 35.14 -25.57
C ILE A 785 -2.98 34.46 -26.94
N VAL A 786 -3.87 33.51 -27.17
CA VAL A 786 -3.85 32.66 -28.38
C VAL A 786 -5.17 32.73 -29.15
N PRO A 787 -5.21 32.36 -30.44
CA PRO A 787 -6.48 32.34 -31.18
C PRO A 787 -7.48 31.33 -30.62
N MET A 788 -7.00 30.17 -30.16
CA MET A 788 -7.78 29.08 -29.60
C MET A 788 -6.87 28.34 -28.61
N CYS A 789 -7.38 28.05 -27.40
CA CYS A 789 -6.63 27.28 -26.43
C CYS A 789 -6.37 25.86 -26.94
N THR A 790 -5.18 25.32 -26.66
CA THR A 790 -4.83 23.95 -27.07
C THR A 790 -5.47 22.87 -26.18
N HIS A 791 -5.95 23.26 -25.00
CA HIS A 791 -6.77 22.48 -24.09
C HIS A 791 -7.70 23.44 -23.34
N ILE A 792 -8.89 23.02 -22.94
CA ILE A 792 -9.87 23.89 -22.27
C ILE A 792 -10.18 23.30 -20.91
N ASP A 793 -9.72 23.98 -19.86
CA ASP A 793 -10.03 23.69 -18.46
C ASP A 793 -11.20 24.55 -17.96
N GLN A 794 -11.26 25.81 -18.42
CA GLN A 794 -12.35 26.74 -18.14
C GLN A 794 -12.90 27.29 -19.45
N THR A 795 -14.22 27.31 -19.60
CA THR A 795 -14.84 27.88 -20.79
C THR A 795 -15.05 29.39 -20.63
N GLU A 796 -15.43 30.06 -21.71
CA GLU A 796 -15.81 31.47 -21.73
C GLU A 796 -16.93 31.83 -20.75
N HIS A 797 -17.75 30.85 -20.35
CA HIS A 797 -18.82 31.04 -19.37
C HIS A 797 -18.30 31.16 -17.92
N ASP A 798 -17.06 30.76 -17.67
CA ASP A 798 -16.47 30.71 -16.34
C ASP A 798 -15.62 31.94 -16.01
N LEU A 799 -15.36 32.79 -17.00
CA LEU A 799 -14.41 33.89 -16.89
C LEU A 799 -15.10 35.26 -17.06
N ASP A 800 -14.84 36.14 -16.12
CA ASP A 800 -15.33 37.53 -16.11
C ASP A 800 -14.25 38.52 -16.53
N VAL A 801 -13.00 38.27 -16.14
CA VAL A 801 -11.90 39.22 -16.30
C VAL A 801 -10.59 38.50 -16.66
N ILE A 802 -9.89 39.02 -17.68
CA ILE A 802 -8.54 38.58 -18.05
C ILE A 802 -7.56 39.72 -17.81
N VAL A 803 -6.43 39.45 -17.17
CA VAL A 803 -5.41 40.46 -16.83
C VAL A 803 -4.02 40.02 -17.26
N THR A 804 -3.30 40.92 -17.92
CA THR A 804 -1.87 40.77 -18.20
C THR A 804 -1.14 42.06 -17.83
N GLU A 805 0.19 42.08 -17.93
CA GLU A 805 0.97 43.29 -17.70
C GLU A 805 0.70 44.39 -18.75
N GLN A 806 -0.05 44.07 -19.82
CA GLN A 806 -0.47 45.02 -20.85
C GLN A 806 -1.76 45.77 -20.48
N GLY A 807 -2.57 45.19 -19.59
CA GLY A 807 -3.87 45.73 -19.23
C GLY A 807 -4.88 44.67 -18.79
N LEU A 808 -6.13 45.11 -18.66
CA LEU A 808 -7.25 44.31 -18.18
C LEU A 808 -8.39 44.32 -19.20
N ALA A 809 -8.96 43.14 -19.46
CA ALA A 809 -10.14 42.91 -20.27
C ALA A 809 -11.29 42.44 -19.38
N ASP A 810 -12.29 43.30 -19.18
CA ASP A 810 -13.58 42.93 -18.59
C ASP A 810 -14.49 42.39 -19.69
N VAL A 811 -14.86 41.11 -19.58
CA VAL A 811 -15.65 40.38 -20.59
C VAL A 811 -17.10 40.13 -20.17
N ARG A 812 -17.53 40.70 -19.04
CA ARG A 812 -18.89 40.55 -18.52
C ARG A 812 -19.90 41.16 -19.50
N GLY A 813 -20.92 40.37 -19.85
CA GLY A 813 -21.98 40.80 -20.77
C GLY A 813 -21.59 40.89 -22.24
N LEU A 814 -20.37 40.48 -22.62
CA LEU A 814 -19.89 40.55 -24.00
C LEU A 814 -20.13 39.24 -24.78
N SER A 815 -20.50 39.36 -26.06
CA SER A 815 -20.51 38.26 -27.03
C SER A 815 -19.10 37.81 -27.41
N PRO A 816 -18.89 36.59 -27.95
CA PRO A 816 -17.54 36.09 -28.28
C PRO A 816 -16.71 37.06 -29.13
N LYS A 817 -17.31 37.71 -30.12
CA LYS A 817 -16.62 38.69 -30.97
C LYS A 817 -16.20 39.95 -30.23
N GLU A 818 -17.03 40.43 -29.30
CA GLU A 818 -16.69 41.58 -28.45
C GLU A 818 -15.57 41.21 -27.46
N ARG A 819 -15.61 40.00 -26.90
CA ARG A 819 -14.53 39.46 -26.05
C ARG A 819 -13.20 39.45 -26.79
N ALA A 820 -13.17 38.90 -28.01
CA ALA A 820 -11.97 38.87 -28.84
C ALA A 820 -11.36 40.25 -29.06
N LEU A 821 -12.18 41.24 -29.40
CA LEU A 821 -11.69 42.60 -29.60
C LEU A 821 -11.09 43.20 -28.32
N VAL A 822 -11.74 43.03 -27.17
CA VAL A 822 -11.24 43.60 -25.90
C VAL A 822 -9.99 42.86 -25.42
N ILE A 823 -9.97 41.53 -25.44
CA ILE A 823 -8.82 40.71 -25.03
C ILE A 823 -7.59 41.01 -25.90
N ILE A 824 -7.74 41.04 -27.23
CA ILE A 824 -6.63 41.36 -28.15
C ILE A 824 -6.07 42.76 -27.86
N ARG A 825 -6.94 43.75 -27.68
CA ARG A 825 -6.51 45.15 -27.50
C ARG A 825 -5.87 45.40 -26.14
N LYS A 826 -6.39 44.78 -25.08
CA LYS A 826 -6.02 45.08 -23.69
C LYS A 826 -4.97 44.13 -23.12
N CYS A 827 -5.00 42.85 -23.50
CA CYS A 827 -4.22 41.81 -22.84
C CYS A 827 -3.09 41.23 -23.70
N ALA A 828 -3.22 41.25 -25.04
CA ALA A 828 -2.18 40.72 -25.91
C ALA A 828 -0.95 41.64 -25.97
N HIS A 829 0.23 41.03 -25.96
CA HIS A 829 1.50 41.71 -26.15
C HIS A 829 1.55 42.44 -27.50
N PRO A 830 2.21 43.62 -27.60
CA PRO A 830 2.33 44.38 -28.85
C PRO A 830 2.83 43.56 -30.04
N GLU A 831 3.79 42.65 -29.83
CA GLU A 831 4.32 41.77 -30.89
C GLU A 831 3.28 40.79 -31.47
N TYR A 832 2.36 40.28 -30.64
CA TYR A 832 1.38 39.29 -31.06
C TYR A 832 0.02 39.90 -31.44
N ARG A 833 -0.27 41.12 -30.98
CA ARG A 833 -1.55 41.80 -31.22
C ARG A 833 -1.89 41.93 -32.72
N PRO A 834 -1.00 42.40 -33.63
CA PRO A 834 -1.31 42.47 -35.06
C PRO A 834 -1.61 41.10 -35.68
N ILE A 835 -0.95 40.04 -35.19
CA ILE A 835 -1.14 38.67 -35.69
C ILE A 835 -2.52 38.14 -35.25
N LEU A 836 -2.91 38.37 -34.00
CA LEU A 836 -4.22 37.99 -33.47
C LEU A 836 -5.36 38.78 -34.14
N GLU A 837 -5.16 40.07 -34.39
CA GLU A 837 -6.13 40.89 -35.13
C GLU A 837 -6.33 40.40 -36.58
N ASP A 838 -5.24 40.07 -37.27
CA ASP A 838 -5.29 39.51 -38.63
C ASP A 838 -6.01 38.15 -38.64
N TYR A 839 -5.71 37.27 -37.66
CA TYR A 839 -6.44 36.01 -37.49
C TYR A 839 -7.93 36.26 -37.31
N PHE A 840 -8.32 37.10 -36.35
CA PHE A 840 -9.71 37.35 -36.01
C PHE A 840 -10.49 37.96 -37.19
N LYS A 841 -9.92 38.97 -37.88
CA LYS A 841 -10.55 39.59 -39.07
C LYS A 841 -10.79 38.57 -40.19
N LYS A 842 -9.82 37.70 -40.45
CA LYS A 842 -9.95 36.64 -41.47
C LYS A 842 -10.98 35.58 -41.05
N ALA A 843 -10.97 35.18 -39.79
CA ALA A 843 -11.94 34.24 -39.23
C ALA A 843 -13.35 34.79 -39.32
N GLU A 844 -13.55 36.02 -38.86
CA GLU A 844 -14.84 36.72 -38.92
C GLU A 844 -15.33 36.82 -40.37
N PHE A 845 -14.51 37.31 -41.30
CA PHE A 845 -14.90 37.43 -42.71
C PHE A 845 -15.39 36.10 -43.30
N GLU A 846 -14.63 35.02 -43.14
CA GLU A 846 -14.96 33.73 -43.75
C GLU A 846 -16.15 33.05 -43.06
N CYS A 847 -16.23 33.11 -41.73
CA CYS A 847 -17.35 32.54 -40.97
C CYS A 847 -18.65 33.30 -41.23
N MET A 848 -18.62 34.64 -41.31
CA MET A 848 -19.80 35.46 -41.61
C MET A 848 -20.36 35.13 -42.99
N ARG A 849 -19.50 34.96 -44.01
CA ARG A 849 -19.93 34.56 -45.36
C ARG A 849 -20.66 33.21 -45.40
N ARG A 850 -20.38 32.33 -44.43
CA ARG A 850 -20.98 30.99 -44.31
C ARG A 850 -22.15 30.92 -43.33
N GLY A 851 -22.47 32.00 -42.63
CA GLY A 851 -23.48 32.02 -41.57
C GLY A 851 -23.03 31.37 -40.25
N TRP A 852 -21.72 31.27 -40.00
CA TRP A 852 -21.12 30.64 -38.80
C TRP A 852 -20.47 31.67 -37.88
N GLY A 853 -21.08 32.86 -37.76
CA GLY A 853 -20.43 34.05 -37.21
C GLY A 853 -20.49 34.26 -35.70
N HIS A 854 -21.04 33.32 -34.92
CA HIS A 854 -21.15 33.49 -33.46
C HIS A 854 -19.78 33.56 -32.79
N GLU A 855 -18.93 32.56 -33.06
CA GLU A 855 -17.56 32.47 -32.57
C GLU A 855 -16.63 32.08 -33.74
N PRO A 856 -16.07 33.07 -34.46
CA PRO A 856 -15.34 32.80 -35.70
C PRO A 856 -14.00 32.07 -35.50
N HIS A 857 -13.81 30.93 -36.17
CA HIS A 857 -12.54 30.19 -36.19
C HIS A 857 -12.18 29.68 -37.58
N LEU A 858 -10.87 29.57 -37.85
CA LEU A 858 -10.33 29.02 -39.10
C LEU A 858 -9.72 27.62 -38.92
N LEU A 859 -10.53 26.63 -38.52
CA LEU A 859 -10.05 25.27 -38.24
C LEU A 859 -9.42 24.56 -39.45
N TRP A 860 -9.85 24.90 -40.66
CA TRP A 860 -9.36 24.34 -41.93
C TRP A 860 -8.09 25.02 -42.44
N ASN A 861 -7.69 26.16 -41.87
CA ASN A 861 -6.57 26.92 -42.36
C ASN A 861 -5.29 26.50 -41.62
N ARG A 862 -4.43 25.70 -42.28
CA ARG A 862 -3.11 25.26 -41.78
C ARG A 862 -2.14 26.42 -41.42
N SER A 863 -2.54 27.66 -41.64
CA SER A 863 -1.78 28.89 -41.37
C SER A 863 -1.56 29.23 -39.88
N MET A 864 -2.09 28.44 -38.93
CA MET A 864 -1.76 28.61 -37.50
C MET A 864 -0.25 28.53 -37.19
N LYS A 865 0.59 28.07 -38.14
CA LYS A 865 2.06 28.03 -38.03
C LYS A 865 2.76 29.39 -37.87
N LYS A 866 2.08 30.53 -38.06
CA LYS A 866 2.70 31.87 -37.92
C LYS A 866 2.69 32.41 -36.49
N ILE A 867 1.89 31.84 -35.59
CA ILE A 867 1.97 32.13 -34.16
C ILE A 867 2.93 31.10 -33.58
N LYS A 868 4.08 31.54 -33.07
CA LYS A 868 4.97 30.68 -32.28
C LYS A 868 4.21 30.28 -31.01
N THR A 869 3.58 29.11 -31.07
CA THR A 869 3.08 28.38 -29.90
C THR A 869 4.24 27.57 -29.30
N TRP A 870 4.02 26.84 -28.20
CA TRP A 870 5.05 26.10 -27.45
C TRP A 870 5.69 24.89 -28.20
N GLY A 871 6.01 25.03 -29.48
CA GLY A 871 6.62 24.02 -30.35
C GLY A 871 8.07 24.29 -30.72
#